data_AF-A0A2D5QP31-F1
#
_entry.id   AF-A0A2D5QP31-F1
#
_cell.length_a   1.000
_cell.length_b   1.000
_cell.length_c   1.000
_cell.angle_alpha   90.00
_cell.angle_beta   90.00
_cell.angle_gamma   90.00
#
_symmetry.space_group_name_H-M   'P 1'
#
loop_
_entity.id
_entity.type
_entity.pdbx_description
1 polymer ?
#
loop_
_entity_poly.entity_id
_entity_poly.type
_entity_poly.pdbx_seq_one_letter_code
_entity_poly.pdbx_strand_id
1 'polypeptide(L)'
;MSSLSSSNPLKSSKFILQVLCGGLFVYSLIQFAPLLVNQSHAQKQREVRGLISSESGVGIKGALVSLLGSSTRTKTDRFGKFKLSTTLQGSQKLKVSAKGYQSKTHEIKLDRDFTNVMITLQTKTSNDEDETASQLPEPTHLEMAPPKPSVSSSRRAPAKRSRRAKTTFGLSISGTGHGGGGLAVRSKAGKKRSRRRGSRRRAKRIVQQAPLQAAMRPKSPSEQARGDEYKKIDENDFKDPKAEPLSTLSIDVDTASYSNLRRFIQNGQYPPKDSVKLEEMINYFDYSYSAPTEKDKHPFSVTTELADAPWNPKHKLMHIGLQGRKIDADKLPPSNLVFLLDVSGSMNGPDRLPLLKQALMLLSGTLRAQDKVSIVVYAGSAGLVLPPTAGSERRTIIEAFSKLRAGGSTAGGAGIKLAYKIAKEQFIKGGNNRVILATDGDFNVGVRSQAELVRMIEKQRKSGVFLTVLGFGRGNYRSSTMSDLAEKGNGNHAYIDSILEAQKVLVSQMGGTLFTIAKDVKIQVEFNPLKVGRYRLLGYQSRILAAADFNNDKKDAGELGAGHSVTALYELIPPEDVKGQAGQVDQLKYQEAKTRSSDEWLTVKLRYKKPDGDKSTLMTHPHQGDQGDWREASEDFRFSAGVASFGMMLRDSKHFTQETRTSKWNLVKSTIKGALGKDHQGYRSELLDLAKRAEKLKP
;
A
#
# COMPACT_ATOMS: atom_id res chain seq x y z
N MET A 1 -70.85 -15.90 2.99
CA MET A 1 -71.27 -17.29 2.69
C MET A 1 -71.14 -17.53 1.19
N SER A 2 -71.29 -18.78 0.74
CA SER A 2 -71.38 -19.29 -0.64
C SER A 2 -72.10 -18.34 -1.63
N SER A 3 -71.60 -18.06 -2.85
CA SER A 3 -71.64 -18.88 -4.09
C SER A 3 -73.07 -19.01 -4.66
N LEU A 4 -73.42 -18.86 -5.96
CA LEU A 4 -72.76 -19.05 -7.27
C LEU A 4 -73.30 -17.99 -8.28
N SER A 5 -72.52 -17.47 -9.25
CA SER A 5 -72.22 -17.99 -10.61
C SER A 5 -73.42 -18.20 -11.56
N SER A 6 -73.37 -17.58 -12.74
CA SER A 6 -74.20 -17.93 -13.91
C SER A 6 -73.40 -17.89 -15.24
N SER A 7 -73.74 -18.82 -16.12
CA SER A 7 -73.19 -19.16 -17.45
C SER A 7 -73.32 -18.05 -18.51
N ASN A 8 -72.28 -17.69 -19.31
CA ASN A 8 -71.83 -18.29 -20.61
C ASN A 8 -72.76 -17.98 -21.84
N PRO A 9 -72.37 -18.12 -23.13
CA PRO A 9 -71.03 -18.11 -23.77
C PRO A 9 -70.91 -17.53 -25.24
N LEU A 10 -69.66 -17.40 -25.75
CA LEU A 10 -69.15 -17.71 -27.13
C LEU A 10 -69.46 -16.88 -28.43
N LYS A 11 -68.35 -16.70 -29.20
CA LYS A 11 -68.12 -16.87 -30.69
C LYS A 11 -68.10 -15.69 -31.72
N SER A 12 -66.91 -15.54 -32.32
CA SER A 12 -66.63 -15.25 -33.77
C SER A 12 -66.95 -13.84 -34.33
N SER A 13 -66.39 -13.36 -35.45
CA SER A 13 -65.39 -13.90 -36.40
C SER A 13 -64.52 -12.77 -37.02
N LYS A 14 -63.49 -13.10 -37.81
CA LYS A 14 -62.71 -12.14 -38.63
C LYS A 14 -63.38 -11.88 -39.99
N PHE A 15 -63.15 -10.70 -40.57
CA PHE A 15 -63.24 -10.47 -42.02
C PHE A 15 -62.23 -9.42 -42.51
N ILE A 16 -61.90 -9.42 -43.81
CA ILE A 16 -60.93 -8.55 -44.50
C ILE A 16 -61.55 -8.09 -45.83
N LEU A 17 -61.33 -6.84 -46.27
CA LEU A 17 -61.47 -6.44 -47.68
C LEU A 17 -60.61 -5.21 -48.05
N GLN A 18 -60.31 -5.03 -49.35
CA GLN A 18 -59.29 -4.09 -49.88
C GLN A 18 -59.58 -3.70 -51.35
N VAL A 19 -59.65 -2.40 -51.67
CA VAL A 19 -59.90 -1.74 -53.00
C VAL A 19 -59.32 -0.29 -52.89
N LEU A 20 -58.43 0.34 -53.69
CA LEU A 20 -58.16 0.52 -55.16
C LEU A 20 -59.08 1.60 -55.81
N CYS A 21 -58.71 2.58 -56.66
CA CYS A 21 -57.49 3.12 -57.31
C CYS A 21 -57.72 4.65 -57.61
N GLY A 22 -56.83 5.49 -58.17
CA GLY A 22 -55.42 5.36 -58.59
C GLY A 22 -55.05 6.16 -59.88
N GLY A 23 -54.51 7.39 -59.77
CA GLY A 23 -54.01 8.24 -60.89
C GLY A 23 -53.72 9.69 -60.44
N LEU A 24 -52.86 10.53 -61.08
CA LEU A 24 -52.01 10.34 -62.28
C LEU A 24 -50.69 11.20 -62.21
N PHE A 25 -49.81 11.10 -63.22
CA PHE A 25 -48.41 11.55 -63.26
C PHE A 25 -48.13 13.04 -63.59
N VAL A 26 -46.97 13.55 -63.12
CA VAL A 26 -45.99 14.37 -63.91
C VAL A 26 -44.55 13.97 -63.50
N TYR A 27 -43.60 14.02 -64.43
CA TYR A 27 -42.18 13.62 -64.26
C TYR A 27 -41.23 14.78 -63.90
N SER A 28 -40.12 14.45 -63.21
CA SER A 28 -38.79 15.06 -63.48
C SER A 28 -37.67 14.10 -63.05
N LEU A 29 -36.52 14.09 -63.76
CA LEU A 29 -35.42 13.16 -63.52
C LEU A 29 -34.29 13.80 -62.71
N ILE A 30 -33.80 13.08 -61.70
CA ILE A 30 -32.40 13.15 -61.23
C ILE A 30 -31.91 11.69 -61.10
N GLN A 31 -30.70 11.41 -61.61
CA GLN A 31 -30.18 10.05 -61.72
C GLN A 31 -29.49 9.54 -60.44
N PHE A 32 -29.35 8.22 -60.36
CA PHE A 32 -28.61 7.52 -59.31
C PHE A 32 -27.13 7.90 -59.29
N ALA A 33 -26.62 8.24 -58.10
CA ALA A 33 -25.24 8.00 -57.73
C ALA A 33 -25.24 6.99 -56.56
N PRO A 34 -24.46 5.90 -56.60
CA PRO A 34 -24.42 4.95 -55.50
C PRO A 34 -23.75 5.59 -54.29
N LEU A 35 -24.47 5.68 -53.16
CA LEU A 35 -23.87 6.08 -51.90
C LEU A 35 -22.84 5.01 -51.49
N LEU A 36 -21.56 5.33 -51.66
CA LEU A 36 -20.47 4.59 -51.03
C LEU A 36 -20.66 4.66 -49.52
N VAL A 37 -21.12 3.56 -48.93
CA VAL A 37 -21.18 3.38 -47.47
C VAL A 37 -19.75 3.34 -46.96
N ASN A 38 -19.24 4.52 -46.64
CA ASN A 38 -17.88 4.72 -46.18
C ASN A 38 -17.77 4.17 -44.75
N GLN A 39 -17.48 2.87 -44.63
CA GLN A 39 -17.24 2.21 -43.35
C GLN A 39 -15.98 2.80 -42.72
N SER A 40 -16.17 3.86 -41.93
CA SER A 40 -15.16 4.38 -41.03
C SER A 40 -14.87 3.34 -39.95
N HIS A 41 -13.93 2.43 -40.25
CA HIS A 41 -13.28 1.60 -39.24
C HIS A 41 -12.66 2.55 -38.19
N ALA A 42 -13.39 2.79 -37.10
CA ALA A 42 -12.93 3.56 -35.97
C ALA A 42 -11.73 2.85 -35.36
N GLN A 43 -10.52 3.25 -35.81
CA GLN A 43 -9.28 2.59 -35.41
C GLN A 43 -9.15 2.67 -33.89
N LYS A 44 -9.16 1.51 -33.24
CA LYS A 44 -9.17 1.41 -31.78
C LYS A 44 -7.98 2.17 -31.19
N GLN A 45 -8.28 3.26 -30.50
CA GLN A 45 -7.28 4.11 -29.86
C GLN A 45 -6.58 3.32 -28.75
N ARG A 46 -5.25 3.25 -28.86
CA ARG A 46 -4.34 2.61 -27.92
C ARG A 46 -3.55 3.66 -27.16
N GLU A 47 -2.95 3.22 -26.06
CA GLU A 47 -2.34 4.11 -25.09
C GLU A 47 -0.93 3.62 -24.68
N VAL A 48 0.09 4.46 -24.89
CA VAL A 48 1.41 4.28 -24.29
C VAL A 48 1.47 5.20 -23.06
N ARG A 49 1.63 4.60 -21.87
CA ARG A 49 1.89 5.31 -20.62
C ARG A 49 3.29 4.95 -20.12
N GLY A 50 3.90 5.81 -19.33
CA GLY A 50 5.21 5.47 -18.80
C GLY A 50 5.88 6.50 -17.92
N LEU A 51 7.11 6.17 -17.54
CA LEU A 51 8.01 6.98 -16.74
C LEU A 51 9.34 7.16 -17.49
N ILE A 52 9.77 8.41 -17.66
CA ILE A 52 11.11 8.76 -18.11
C ILE A 52 11.91 9.23 -16.90
N SER A 53 13.05 8.59 -16.64
CA SER A 53 13.90 8.86 -15.47
C SER A 53 15.36 9.08 -15.85
N SER A 54 16.11 9.75 -14.97
CA SER A 54 17.57 9.77 -14.98
C SER A 54 18.12 8.42 -14.51
N GLU A 55 19.41 8.18 -14.79
CA GLU A 55 20.18 7.08 -14.18
C GLU A 55 20.18 7.06 -12.63
N SER A 56 19.88 8.20 -11.99
CA SER A 56 19.65 8.33 -10.55
C SER A 56 18.20 8.08 -10.10
N GLY A 57 17.33 7.59 -10.98
CA GLY A 57 15.93 7.24 -10.69
C GLY A 57 14.96 8.41 -10.56
N VAL A 58 15.41 9.65 -10.85
CA VAL A 58 14.57 10.85 -10.73
C VAL A 58 13.78 11.06 -12.03
N GLY A 59 12.47 11.28 -11.92
CA GLY A 59 11.62 11.54 -13.07
C GLY A 59 11.98 12.83 -13.80
N ILE A 60 12.27 12.74 -15.11
CA ILE A 60 12.72 13.89 -15.91
C ILE A 60 11.50 14.68 -16.39
N LYS A 61 11.31 15.90 -15.87
CA LYS A 61 10.23 16.81 -16.28
C LYS A 61 10.45 17.37 -17.69
N GLY A 62 9.40 17.40 -18.51
CA GLY A 62 9.40 18.03 -19.83
C GLY A 62 10.20 17.30 -20.92
N ALA A 63 10.63 16.05 -20.67
CA ALA A 63 11.20 15.18 -21.69
C ALA A 63 10.17 14.97 -22.82
N LEU A 64 10.63 15.10 -24.06
CA LEU A 64 9.81 14.86 -25.25
C LEU A 64 9.79 13.35 -25.52
N VAL A 65 8.58 12.81 -25.62
CA VAL A 65 8.35 11.40 -25.96
C VAL A 65 7.62 11.37 -27.30
N SER A 66 8.20 10.69 -28.29
CA SER A 66 7.71 10.67 -29.67
C SER A 66 7.67 9.25 -30.25
N LEU A 67 6.62 8.94 -31.00
CA LEU A 67 6.44 7.65 -31.66
C LEU A 67 6.93 7.76 -33.10
N LEU A 68 8.10 7.19 -33.40
CA LEU A 68 8.76 7.28 -34.70
C LEU A 68 7.86 6.68 -35.81
N GLY A 69 7.84 7.34 -36.96
CA GLY A 69 6.91 7.02 -38.05
C GLY A 69 5.52 7.66 -37.90
N SER A 70 5.32 8.55 -36.91
CA SER A 70 4.06 9.28 -36.72
C SER A 70 4.28 10.72 -36.24
N SER A 71 3.24 11.54 -36.30
CA SER A 71 3.18 12.86 -35.66
C SER A 71 2.91 12.78 -34.15
N THR A 72 2.68 11.59 -33.59
CA THR A 72 2.25 11.41 -32.20
C THR A 72 3.39 11.67 -31.20
N ARG A 73 3.25 12.72 -30.39
CA ARG A 73 4.24 13.16 -29.40
C ARG A 73 3.58 13.73 -28.15
N THR A 74 4.26 13.62 -27.01
CA THR A 74 3.82 14.13 -25.70
C THR A 74 5.03 14.64 -24.89
N LYS A 75 4.79 15.31 -23.76
CA LYS A 75 5.83 15.72 -22.81
C LYS A 75 5.56 15.13 -21.43
N THR A 76 6.61 14.85 -20.67
CA THR A 76 6.49 14.33 -19.30
C THR A 76 6.07 15.41 -18.28
N ASP A 77 5.33 14.97 -17.26
CA ASP A 77 4.90 15.79 -16.13
C ASP A 77 6.05 16.11 -15.13
N ARG A 78 5.73 16.75 -14.00
CA ARG A 78 6.70 17.09 -12.94
C ARG A 78 7.35 15.88 -12.25
N PHE A 79 6.90 14.66 -12.52
CA PHE A 79 7.39 13.40 -11.97
C PHE A 79 7.95 12.47 -13.06
N GLY A 80 8.15 12.96 -14.29
CA GLY A 80 8.64 12.16 -15.41
C GLY A 80 7.58 11.26 -16.07
N LYS A 81 6.32 11.32 -15.64
CA LYS A 81 5.24 10.48 -16.19
C LYS A 81 4.73 11.03 -17.52
N PHE A 82 4.38 10.15 -18.46
CA PHE A 82 3.75 10.54 -19.73
C PHE A 82 2.54 9.67 -20.09
N LYS A 83 1.71 10.23 -20.98
CA LYS A 83 0.57 9.60 -21.64
C LYS A 83 0.59 9.99 -23.11
N LEU A 84 0.54 9.00 -24.00
CA LEU A 84 0.59 9.16 -25.46
C LEU A 84 -0.42 8.19 -26.09
N SER A 85 -1.42 8.71 -26.80
CA SER A 85 -2.47 7.90 -27.41
C SER A 85 -2.29 7.82 -28.93
N THR A 86 -2.46 6.65 -29.54
CA THR A 86 -2.17 6.38 -30.96
C THR A 86 -3.10 5.28 -31.52
N THR A 87 -3.26 5.19 -32.83
CA THR A 87 -4.00 4.08 -33.49
C THR A 87 -3.09 2.99 -34.05
N LEU A 88 -1.76 3.19 -34.05
CA LEU A 88 -0.76 2.25 -34.57
C LEU A 88 -0.71 0.93 -33.78
N GLN A 89 -0.19 -0.12 -34.43
CA GLN A 89 -0.24 -1.51 -33.95
C GLN A 89 1.13 -2.20 -34.14
N GLY A 90 1.34 -3.34 -33.48
CA GLY A 90 2.58 -4.14 -33.61
C GLY A 90 3.81 -3.48 -32.98
N SER A 91 5.01 -3.91 -33.39
CA SER A 91 6.28 -3.29 -32.95
C SER A 91 6.42 -1.87 -33.49
N GLN A 92 6.63 -0.91 -32.60
CA GLN A 92 6.84 0.50 -32.89
C GLN A 92 8.05 1.02 -32.09
N LYS A 93 8.65 2.15 -32.51
CA LYS A 93 9.84 2.72 -31.86
C LYS A 93 9.52 4.07 -31.22
N LEU A 94 9.84 4.22 -29.94
CA LEU A 94 9.61 5.42 -29.14
C LEU A 94 10.96 6.16 -28.96
N LYS A 95 11.18 7.31 -29.63
CA LYS A 95 12.35 8.19 -29.38
C LYS A 95 12.00 9.16 -28.25
N VAL A 96 12.85 9.17 -27.22
CA VAL A 96 12.75 10.05 -26.05
C VAL A 96 13.98 10.96 -26.02
N SER A 97 13.76 12.26 -25.81
CA SER A 97 14.84 13.25 -25.63
C SER A 97 14.55 14.24 -24.51
N ALA A 98 15.61 14.71 -23.84
CA ALA A 98 15.51 15.72 -22.78
C ALA A 98 16.81 16.55 -22.72
N LYS A 99 16.69 17.84 -22.36
CA LYS A 99 17.87 18.72 -22.27
C LYS A 99 18.83 18.21 -21.19
N GLY A 100 20.10 18.00 -21.57
CA GLY A 100 21.16 17.46 -20.70
C GLY A 100 21.27 15.93 -20.68
N TYR A 101 20.45 15.21 -21.45
CA TYR A 101 20.45 13.74 -21.52
C TYR A 101 20.66 13.25 -22.95
N GLN A 102 21.33 12.09 -23.09
CA GLN A 102 21.40 11.38 -24.36
C GLN A 102 20.00 10.93 -24.79
N SER A 103 19.65 11.10 -26.08
CA SER A 103 18.36 10.65 -26.60
C SER A 103 18.34 9.13 -26.73
N LYS A 104 17.19 8.49 -26.49
CA LYS A 104 17.07 7.04 -26.44
C LYS A 104 15.87 6.56 -27.23
N THR A 105 16.08 5.59 -28.11
CA THR A 105 15.01 4.89 -28.81
C THR A 105 14.73 3.57 -28.12
N HIS A 106 13.45 3.26 -27.88
CA HIS A 106 13.01 2.03 -27.24
C HIS A 106 11.91 1.37 -28.07
N GLU A 107 11.97 0.05 -28.26
CA GLU A 107 10.96 -0.70 -29.01
C GLU A 107 9.81 -1.12 -28.10
N ILE A 108 8.57 -0.93 -28.57
CA ILE A 108 7.33 -1.18 -27.82
C ILE A 108 6.36 -1.95 -28.72
N LYS A 109 5.54 -2.85 -28.14
CA LYS A 109 4.55 -3.63 -28.88
C LYS A 109 3.13 -3.18 -28.56
N LEU A 110 2.46 -2.58 -29.55
CA LEU A 110 1.11 -2.02 -29.44
C LEU A 110 0.01 -3.08 -29.68
N ASP A 111 0.22 -4.26 -29.12
CA ASP A 111 -0.64 -5.44 -29.30
C ASP A 111 -1.87 -5.40 -28.36
N ARG A 112 -2.01 -4.33 -27.57
CA ARG A 112 -3.01 -4.16 -26.51
C ARG A 112 -3.51 -2.72 -26.45
N ASP A 113 -4.65 -2.54 -25.79
CA ASP A 113 -5.31 -1.25 -25.57
C ASP A 113 -4.42 -0.26 -24.80
N PHE A 114 -3.58 -0.75 -23.88
CA PHE A 114 -2.54 0.05 -23.24
C PHE A 114 -1.21 -0.71 -23.12
N THR A 115 -0.11 0.06 -23.11
CA THR A 115 1.28 -0.40 -22.97
C THR A 115 2.00 0.49 -21.96
N ASN A 116 2.56 -0.11 -20.90
CA ASN A 116 3.34 0.60 -19.88
C ASN A 116 4.84 0.48 -20.17
N VAL A 117 5.56 1.60 -20.12
CA VAL A 117 6.97 1.72 -20.54
C VAL A 117 7.79 2.47 -19.48
N MET A 118 9.02 2.04 -19.20
CA MET A 118 9.97 2.79 -18.37
C MET A 118 11.29 2.96 -19.11
N ILE A 119 11.74 4.20 -19.28
CA ILE A 119 12.96 4.54 -20.02
C ILE A 119 13.87 5.41 -19.16
N THR A 120 14.98 4.82 -18.73
CA THR A 120 16.09 5.53 -18.10
C THR A 120 16.97 6.16 -19.17
N LEU A 121 17.17 7.49 -19.09
CA LEU A 121 18.13 8.25 -19.88
C LEU A 121 19.43 8.47 -19.09
N GLN A 122 20.55 8.49 -19.81
CA GLN A 122 21.88 8.83 -19.27
C GLN A 122 22.19 10.31 -19.53
N THR A 123 22.97 10.94 -18.66
CA THR A 123 23.41 12.32 -18.87
C THR A 123 24.33 12.43 -20.09
N LYS A 124 24.22 13.55 -20.85
CA LYS A 124 25.20 13.85 -21.92
C LYS A 124 26.58 14.04 -21.31
N THR A 125 27.59 13.42 -21.91
CA THR A 125 29.00 13.71 -21.64
C THR A 125 29.48 14.85 -22.55
N SER A 126 30.66 15.43 -22.27
CA SER A 126 31.21 16.58 -23.01
C SER A 126 31.52 16.33 -24.50
N ASN A 127 31.38 15.09 -24.96
CA ASN A 127 31.76 14.66 -26.31
C ASN A 127 30.53 14.27 -27.16
N ASP A 128 29.30 14.44 -26.64
CA ASP A 128 28.06 14.13 -27.33
C ASP A 128 27.56 15.35 -28.15
N GLU A 129 27.83 15.36 -29.46
CA GLU A 129 27.43 16.45 -30.39
C GLU A 129 25.92 16.77 -30.39
N ASP A 130 25.56 17.97 -30.85
CA ASP A 130 24.30 18.60 -30.48
C ASP A 130 23.23 18.58 -31.60
N GLU A 131 22.39 17.53 -31.60
CA GLU A 131 21.03 17.57 -32.19
C GLU A 131 20.21 18.65 -31.45
N THR A 132 20.40 19.91 -31.86
CA THR A 132 19.67 21.05 -31.30
C THR A 132 18.19 20.98 -31.68
N ALA A 133 17.32 21.26 -30.70
CA ALA A 133 15.88 21.28 -30.94
C ALA A 133 15.49 22.54 -31.71
N SER A 134 15.31 22.41 -33.03
CA SER A 134 14.85 23.49 -33.91
C SER A 134 13.52 24.08 -33.41
N GLN A 135 13.54 25.38 -33.11
CA GLN A 135 12.33 26.14 -32.81
C GLN A 135 11.54 26.38 -34.10
N LEU A 136 10.21 26.33 -34.00
CA LEU A 136 9.27 26.80 -35.03
C LEU A 136 8.21 27.69 -34.36
N PRO A 137 7.65 28.66 -35.10
CA PRO A 137 7.17 29.92 -34.51
C PRO A 137 5.78 29.85 -33.88
N GLU A 138 5.47 30.87 -33.08
CA GLU A 138 4.09 31.18 -32.66
C GLU A 138 3.29 31.77 -33.85
N PRO A 139 1.97 31.52 -33.91
CA PRO A 139 1.13 32.03 -35.00
C PRO A 139 0.90 33.54 -34.90
N THR A 140 1.18 34.25 -36.00
CA THR A 140 0.97 35.69 -36.12
C THR A 140 -0.52 36.05 -36.08
N HIS A 141 -0.91 36.96 -35.19
CA HIS A 141 -2.19 37.67 -35.30
C HIS A 141 -1.99 38.98 -36.09
N LEU A 142 -2.92 39.28 -36.99
CA LEU A 142 -2.87 40.47 -37.85
C LEU A 142 -3.19 41.77 -37.09
N GLU A 143 -2.62 42.86 -37.58
CA GLU A 143 -2.58 44.18 -36.95
C GLU A 143 -3.69 45.13 -37.45
N MET A 144 -4.27 45.93 -36.55
CA MET A 144 -4.88 47.23 -36.86
C MET A 144 -4.66 48.22 -35.71
N ALA A 145 -4.24 49.44 -36.04
CA ALA A 145 -3.91 50.54 -35.13
C ALA A 145 -3.80 51.87 -35.92
N PRO A 146 -3.63 53.07 -35.31
CA PRO A 146 -3.85 53.51 -33.93
C PRO A 146 -4.90 54.68 -33.89
N PRO A 147 -4.96 55.58 -32.86
CA PRO A 147 -3.99 56.67 -32.69
C PRO A 147 -3.44 56.88 -31.25
N LYS A 148 -2.51 57.84 -31.12
CA LYS A 148 -1.81 58.38 -29.90
C LYS A 148 -2.00 59.92 -29.87
N PRO A 149 -1.52 60.75 -28.90
CA PRO A 149 -0.53 60.59 -27.81
C PRO A 149 -1.10 60.96 -26.39
N SER A 150 -0.39 61.27 -25.28
CA SER A 150 0.98 61.77 -25.00
C SER A 150 1.49 61.44 -23.56
N VAL A 151 2.80 61.20 -23.33
CA VAL A 151 3.81 62.10 -22.66
C VAL A 151 3.40 62.55 -21.23
N SER A 152 4.16 62.32 -20.15
CA SER A 152 5.49 62.91 -19.88
C SER A 152 6.40 62.14 -18.89
N SER A 153 7.55 62.73 -18.53
CA SER A 153 8.71 62.12 -17.84
C SER A 153 9.16 62.86 -16.58
N SER A 154 9.94 62.23 -15.68
CA SER A 154 11.04 62.93 -14.99
C SER A 154 12.16 62.00 -14.47
N ARG A 155 13.32 62.59 -14.15
CA ARG A 155 14.54 61.98 -13.55
C ARG A 155 14.94 62.82 -12.32
N ARG A 156 15.53 62.21 -11.26
CA ARG A 156 16.86 62.58 -10.69
C ARG A 156 17.22 61.89 -9.36
N ALA A 157 18.51 61.98 -9.02
CA ALA A 157 19.18 61.76 -7.73
C ALA A 157 20.26 62.89 -7.60
N PRO A 158 21.28 62.91 -6.68
CA PRO A 158 21.63 61.99 -5.58
C PRO A 158 22.21 62.63 -4.26
N ALA A 159 22.64 61.76 -3.33
CA ALA A 159 23.84 61.83 -2.45
C ALA A 159 23.97 62.76 -1.21
N LYS A 160 24.36 62.15 -0.06
CA LYS A 160 25.35 62.59 0.97
C LYS A 160 25.41 61.56 2.15
N ARG A 161 26.32 61.66 3.15
CA ARG A 161 27.77 61.30 3.15
C ARG A 161 28.42 61.54 4.54
N SER A 162 28.71 60.50 5.32
CA SER A 162 29.65 60.50 6.48
C SER A 162 29.97 59.06 6.93
N ARG A 163 30.97 58.71 7.76
CA ARG A 163 32.41 59.05 7.88
C ARG A 163 32.98 58.24 9.08
N ARG A 164 33.97 57.35 8.85
CA ARG A 164 35.07 56.91 9.78
C ARG A 164 34.72 56.23 11.13
N ALA A 165 35.61 55.46 11.80
CA ALA A 165 36.95 54.86 11.52
C ALA A 165 37.06 53.50 12.27
N LYS A 166 37.75 52.44 11.80
CA LYS A 166 39.22 52.15 11.84
C LYS A 166 39.98 52.48 13.14
N THR A 167 40.47 51.45 13.85
CA THR A 167 41.91 51.22 14.21
C THR A 167 42.17 49.70 14.42
N THR A 168 43.37 49.28 14.86
CA THR A 168 43.92 47.88 14.76
C THR A 168 44.92 47.55 15.89
N PHE A 169 45.44 46.30 15.92
CA PHE A 169 46.45 45.70 16.85
C PHE A 169 45.92 45.26 18.24
N GLY A 170 46.50 44.25 18.92
CA GLY A 170 47.51 43.26 18.48
C GLY A 170 48.13 42.41 19.62
N LEU A 171 48.62 41.20 19.26
CA LEU A 171 49.54 40.27 19.96
C LEU A 171 49.23 39.66 21.38
N SER A 172 49.18 38.31 21.38
CA SER A 172 49.79 37.31 22.30
C SER A 172 50.34 37.66 23.71
N ILE A 173 50.15 36.72 24.66
CA ILE A 173 51.23 35.93 25.33
C ILE A 173 50.65 34.77 26.19
N SER A 174 51.50 33.83 26.62
CA SER A 174 51.20 32.53 27.29
C SER A 174 51.04 32.57 28.83
N GLY A 175 50.47 31.51 29.42
CA GLY A 175 50.53 31.20 30.86
C GLY A 175 50.31 29.70 31.17
N THR A 176 50.98 29.14 32.19
CA THR A 176 51.03 27.68 32.46
C THR A 176 50.99 27.30 33.95
N GLY A 177 50.41 26.13 34.26
CA GLY A 177 50.57 25.39 35.53
C GLY A 177 49.32 25.34 36.44
N HIS A 178 49.29 24.62 37.57
CA HIS A 178 50.02 23.40 38.01
C HIS A 178 49.41 22.92 39.36
N GLY A 179 49.49 21.61 39.70
CA GLY A 179 48.97 21.05 40.98
C GLY A 179 47.45 20.80 41.01
N GLY A 180 46.85 19.92 41.83
CA GLY A 180 47.34 19.13 42.98
C GLY A 180 46.64 19.57 44.29
N GLY A 181 46.20 18.72 45.22
CA GLY A 181 46.12 17.25 45.31
C GLY A 181 45.66 16.79 46.72
N GLY A 182 45.27 15.52 46.90
CA GLY A 182 44.82 14.95 48.20
C GLY A 182 43.29 14.98 48.43
N LEU A 183 42.72 14.24 49.40
CA LEU A 183 43.33 13.36 50.42
C LEU A 183 42.44 12.11 50.71
N ALA A 184 42.95 11.18 51.54
CA ALA A 184 42.41 9.83 51.79
C ALA A 184 41.08 9.77 52.61
N VAL A 185 40.57 8.60 53.04
CA VAL A 185 41.04 7.91 54.27
C VAL A 185 40.44 6.48 54.43
N ARG A 186 41.31 5.45 54.58
CA ARG A 186 41.19 4.20 55.40
C ARG A 186 40.03 3.18 55.16
N SER A 187 40.07 1.90 55.60
CA SER A 187 41.16 1.05 56.20
C SER A 187 40.82 -0.46 56.30
N LYS A 188 41.87 -1.30 56.45
CA LYS A 188 41.92 -2.64 57.13
C LYS A 188 41.19 -3.83 56.46
N ALA A 189 41.57 -5.11 56.66
CA ALA A 189 42.87 -5.70 57.05
C ALA A 189 42.89 -7.25 56.92
N GLY A 190 44.06 -7.83 56.57
CA GLY A 190 44.43 -9.24 56.86
C GLY A 190 43.74 -10.36 56.04
N LYS A 191 44.21 -11.62 56.07
CA LYS A 191 45.51 -12.17 56.55
C LYS A 191 45.81 -13.49 55.80
N LYS A 192 47.07 -13.77 55.44
CA LYS A 192 47.46 -15.01 54.72
C LYS A 192 47.43 -16.25 55.63
N ARG A 193 47.12 -17.43 55.06
CA ARG A 193 47.79 -18.70 55.39
C ARG A 193 47.82 -19.63 54.16
N SER A 194 48.72 -20.62 54.18
CA SER A 194 49.00 -21.50 53.02
C SER A 194 49.42 -22.90 53.46
N ARG A 195 49.32 -23.88 52.55
CA ARG A 195 50.20 -25.06 52.50
C ARG A 195 50.26 -25.63 51.07
N ARG A 196 51.28 -26.44 50.76
CA ARG A 196 51.66 -26.94 49.42
C ARG A 196 52.01 -28.44 49.47
N ARG A 197 52.20 -29.03 48.28
CA ARG A 197 52.68 -30.41 47.95
C ARG A 197 51.54 -31.44 47.85
N GLY A 198 51.57 -32.43 46.94
CA GLY A 198 52.46 -32.74 45.80
C GLY A 198 51.63 -33.35 44.65
N SER A 199 52.14 -33.75 43.48
CA SER A 199 53.52 -34.09 43.05
C SER A 199 53.73 -33.77 41.55
N ARG A 200 54.90 -34.10 40.97
CA ARG A 200 55.24 -33.97 39.54
C ARG A 200 55.43 -35.34 38.88
N ARG A 201 55.04 -35.47 37.59
CA ARG A 201 55.97 -35.86 36.52
C ARG A 201 55.42 -35.50 35.12
N ARG A 202 56.32 -35.47 34.13
CA ARG A 202 56.09 -35.05 32.73
C ARG A 202 56.10 -36.28 31.82
N ALA A 203 55.34 -36.21 30.73
CA ALA A 203 55.76 -36.76 29.44
C ALA A 203 55.79 -35.60 28.42
N LYS A 204 56.76 -35.59 27.50
CA LYS A 204 56.74 -34.69 26.33
C LYS A 204 56.08 -35.43 25.17
N ARG A 205 55.27 -34.72 24.36
CA ARG A 205 55.11 -35.06 22.93
C ARG A 205 55.10 -33.76 22.13
N ILE A 206 55.87 -33.73 21.06
CA ILE A 206 55.90 -32.62 20.10
C ILE A 206 54.70 -32.80 19.15
N VAL A 207 54.04 -31.71 18.80
CA VAL A 207 53.01 -31.67 17.77
C VAL A 207 53.32 -30.49 16.85
N GLN A 208 53.46 -30.75 15.55
CA GLN A 208 53.65 -29.70 14.54
C GLN A 208 52.38 -28.88 14.39
N GLN A 209 52.51 -27.57 14.16
CA GLN A 209 51.39 -26.73 13.74
C GLN A 209 51.12 -27.00 12.25
N ALA A 210 50.03 -27.70 11.95
CA ALA A 210 49.43 -27.69 10.62
C ALA A 210 48.59 -26.41 10.44
N PRO A 211 48.52 -25.82 9.24
CA PRO A 211 47.75 -24.60 8.99
C PRO A 211 46.24 -24.87 9.14
N LEU A 212 45.54 -23.96 9.82
CA LEU A 212 44.09 -23.98 9.96
C LEU A 212 43.40 -23.59 8.64
N GLN A 213 43.31 -24.53 7.70
CA GLN A 213 42.29 -24.44 6.66
C GLN A 213 40.92 -24.57 7.32
N ALA A 214 40.13 -23.49 7.26
CA ALA A 214 38.76 -23.49 7.75
C ALA A 214 37.90 -24.37 6.85
N ALA A 215 37.72 -25.64 7.25
CA ALA A 215 36.92 -26.61 6.50
C ALA A 215 35.47 -26.15 6.39
N MET A 216 35.11 -25.57 5.24
CA MET A 216 33.73 -25.27 4.88
C MET A 216 32.97 -26.59 4.75
N ARG A 217 32.27 -26.98 5.83
CA ARG A 217 31.30 -28.08 5.75
C ARG A 217 30.27 -27.68 4.68
N PRO A 218 30.06 -28.47 3.61
CA PRO A 218 28.95 -28.21 2.70
C PRO A 218 27.64 -28.27 3.50
N LYS A 219 26.74 -27.31 3.25
CA LYS A 219 25.40 -27.33 3.87
C LYS A 219 24.69 -28.63 3.47
N SER A 220 23.92 -29.22 4.38
CA SER A 220 23.04 -30.33 4.02
C SER A 220 21.98 -29.85 3.01
N PRO A 221 21.63 -30.66 1.99
CA PRO A 221 20.64 -30.26 0.98
C PRO A 221 19.28 -29.82 1.55
N SER A 222 18.96 -30.27 2.77
CA SER A 222 17.76 -29.89 3.54
C SER A 222 17.68 -28.43 3.99
N GLU A 223 18.76 -27.65 3.94
CA GLU A 223 18.73 -26.22 4.30
C GLU A 223 18.45 -25.27 3.13
N GLN A 224 18.48 -25.76 1.87
CA GLN A 224 18.37 -24.91 0.67
C GLN A 224 16.98 -24.96 0.00
N ALA A 225 15.98 -25.58 0.64
CA ALA A 225 14.64 -25.79 0.07
C ALA A 225 13.50 -25.67 1.11
N ARG A 226 13.47 -24.57 1.88
CA ARG A 226 12.24 -24.16 2.59
C ARG A 226 11.48 -23.15 1.73
N GLY A 227 10.23 -23.45 1.40
CA GLY A 227 9.37 -22.56 0.61
C GLY A 227 8.90 -21.32 1.39
N ASP A 228 8.00 -20.56 0.78
CA ASP A 228 7.32 -19.46 1.48
C ASP A 228 6.31 -20.02 2.49
N GLU A 229 6.25 -19.46 3.70
CA GLU A 229 5.51 -20.02 4.84
C GLU A 229 4.23 -19.21 5.16
N TYR A 230 3.07 -19.88 5.16
CA TYR A 230 1.75 -19.29 5.44
C TYR A 230 1.05 -20.00 6.60
N LYS A 231 0.36 -19.25 7.46
CA LYS A 231 -0.52 -19.79 8.51
C LYS A 231 -1.84 -20.22 7.87
N LYS A 232 -2.39 -21.39 8.22
CA LYS A 232 -3.71 -21.85 7.76
C LYS A 232 -4.80 -20.83 8.13
N ILE A 233 -5.71 -20.56 7.20
CA ILE A 233 -6.81 -19.60 7.35
C ILE A 233 -8.14 -20.33 7.20
N ASP A 234 -8.77 -20.64 8.33
CA ASP A 234 -10.18 -21.06 8.39
C ASP A 234 -11.10 -19.85 8.14
N GLU A 235 -12.13 -20.01 7.32
CA GLU A 235 -13.03 -18.89 6.98
C GLU A 235 -14.10 -18.67 8.05
N ASN A 236 -14.42 -17.40 8.33
CA ASN A 236 -15.51 -17.06 9.24
C ASN A 236 -16.83 -17.60 8.71
N ASP A 237 -17.53 -18.36 9.55
CA ASP A 237 -18.86 -18.89 9.28
C ASP A 237 -19.97 -17.97 9.78
N PHE A 238 -21.19 -18.27 9.33
CA PHE A 238 -22.40 -17.51 9.64
C PHE A 238 -22.82 -17.67 11.10
N LYS A 239 -22.88 -16.55 11.82
CA LYS A 239 -23.31 -16.43 13.22
C LYS A 239 -24.76 -15.98 13.31
N ASP A 240 -25.47 -16.43 14.35
CA ASP A 240 -26.83 -15.99 14.67
C ASP A 240 -26.79 -14.74 15.57
N PRO A 241 -27.35 -13.59 15.15
CA PRO A 241 -27.31 -12.36 15.94
C PRO A 241 -28.19 -12.40 17.20
N LYS A 242 -29.00 -13.44 17.42
CA LYS A 242 -29.68 -13.66 18.71
C LYS A 242 -28.78 -14.32 19.76
N ALA A 243 -27.77 -15.07 19.32
CA ALA A 243 -26.79 -15.73 20.19
C ALA A 243 -25.48 -14.92 20.30
N GLU A 244 -25.01 -14.37 19.16
CA GLU A 244 -23.83 -13.50 19.07
C GLU A 244 -24.22 -12.16 18.40
N PRO A 245 -24.88 -11.23 19.09
CA PRO A 245 -25.30 -9.95 18.50
C PRO A 245 -24.13 -9.02 18.10
N LEU A 246 -22.91 -9.27 18.58
CA LEU A 246 -21.76 -8.37 18.48
C LEU A 246 -20.57 -9.00 17.74
N SER A 247 -20.14 -8.38 16.65
CA SER A 247 -18.88 -8.70 15.97
C SER A 247 -17.86 -7.61 16.25
N THR A 248 -16.74 -7.94 16.92
CA THR A 248 -15.69 -6.97 17.27
C THR A 248 -14.38 -7.30 16.54
N LEU A 249 -13.72 -6.29 15.99
CA LEU A 249 -12.44 -6.42 15.29
C LEU A 249 -11.51 -5.23 15.52
N SER A 250 -10.21 -5.48 15.35
CA SER A 250 -9.18 -4.46 15.16
C SER A 250 -9.23 -3.92 13.72
N ILE A 251 -8.93 -2.65 13.51
CA ILE A 251 -8.76 -2.09 12.14
C ILE A 251 -7.43 -2.48 11.47
N ASP A 252 -6.53 -3.16 12.18
CA ASP A 252 -5.16 -3.41 11.74
C ASP A 252 -5.12 -4.31 10.49
N VAL A 253 -4.75 -3.71 9.35
CA VAL A 253 -4.65 -4.37 8.04
C VAL A 253 -3.28 -4.13 7.41
N ASP A 254 -2.63 -5.25 7.06
CA ASP A 254 -1.48 -5.28 6.16
C ASP A 254 -1.97 -5.25 4.69
N THR A 255 -1.04 -5.14 3.74
CA THR A 255 -1.32 -5.23 2.30
C THR A 255 -0.47 -6.28 1.57
N ALA A 256 0.37 -7.00 2.31
CA ALA A 256 1.40 -7.91 1.80
C ALA A 256 0.85 -9.11 1.00
N SER A 257 -0.31 -9.64 1.40
CA SER A 257 -0.99 -10.75 0.74
C SER A 257 -1.34 -10.42 -0.71
N TYR A 258 -1.79 -9.18 -1.00
CA TYR A 258 -2.10 -8.75 -2.37
C TYR A 258 -0.87 -8.78 -3.27
N SER A 259 0.24 -8.19 -2.81
CA SER A 259 1.47 -8.08 -3.60
C SER A 259 2.16 -9.44 -3.77
N ASN A 260 2.03 -10.33 -2.79
CA ASN A 260 2.44 -11.74 -2.89
C ASN A 260 1.56 -12.55 -3.86
N LEU A 261 0.25 -12.33 -3.87
CA LEU A 261 -0.71 -12.89 -4.83
C LEU A 261 -0.43 -12.41 -6.26
N ARG A 262 -0.16 -11.11 -6.44
CA ARG A 262 0.23 -10.52 -7.72
C ARG A 262 1.48 -11.20 -8.26
N ARG A 263 2.53 -11.32 -7.44
CA ARG A 263 3.77 -12.04 -7.76
C ARG A 263 3.52 -13.45 -8.28
N PHE A 264 2.71 -14.27 -7.57
CA PHE A 264 2.38 -15.64 -8.03
C PHE A 264 1.73 -15.62 -9.43
N ILE A 265 0.68 -14.82 -9.60
CA ILE A 265 -0.08 -14.76 -10.86
C ILE A 265 0.77 -14.20 -12.02
N GLN A 266 1.66 -13.25 -11.74
CA GLN A 266 2.62 -12.72 -12.73
C GLN A 266 3.68 -13.78 -13.13
N ASN A 267 4.10 -14.66 -12.21
CA ASN A 267 4.96 -15.81 -12.50
C ASN A 267 4.25 -16.96 -13.22
N GLY A 268 2.93 -16.88 -13.46
CA GLY A 268 2.15 -17.99 -14.03
C GLY A 268 1.84 -19.11 -13.02
N GLN A 269 1.84 -18.80 -11.72
CA GLN A 269 1.51 -19.73 -10.64
C GLN A 269 0.18 -19.32 -9.97
N TYR A 270 -0.66 -20.29 -9.63
CA TYR A 270 -1.84 -20.02 -8.79
C TYR A 270 -1.35 -19.78 -7.35
N PRO A 271 -1.86 -18.75 -6.65
CA PRO A 271 -1.43 -18.48 -5.27
C PRO A 271 -1.96 -19.57 -4.32
N PRO A 272 -1.15 -20.07 -3.36
CA PRO A 272 -1.65 -20.98 -2.32
C PRO A 272 -2.83 -20.37 -1.56
N LYS A 273 -3.88 -21.16 -1.28
CA LYS A 273 -5.13 -20.68 -0.63
C LYS A 273 -4.88 -19.86 0.64
N ASP A 274 -3.98 -20.34 1.51
CA ASP A 274 -3.61 -19.68 2.78
C ASP A 274 -2.70 -18.45 2.64
N SER A 275 -2.19 -18.18 1.43
CA SER A 275 -1.46 -16.94 1.12
C SER A 275 -2.40 -15.76 0.79
N VAL A 276 -3.68 -16.05 0.59
CA VAL A 276 -4.73 -15.11 0.16
C VAL A 276 -5.60 -14.71 1.34
N LYS A 277 -5.57 -13.43 1.72
CA LYS A 277 -6.37 -12.80 2.77
C LYS A 277 -7.32 -11.77 2.16
N LEU A 278 -8.62 -11.88 2.44
CA LEU A 278 -9.63 -10.98 1.86
C LEU A 278 -9.44 -9.54 2.36
N GLU A 279 -9.16 -9.37 3.65
CA GLU A 279 -8.98 -8.06 4.27
C GLU A 279 -7.80 -7.29 3.68
N GLU A 280 -6.66 -7.94 3.46
CA GLU A 280 -5.47 -7.30 2.87
C GLU A 280 -5.66 -7.02 1.37
N MET A 281 -6.42 -7.86 0.66
CA MET A 281 -6.77 -7.59 -0.75
C MET A 281 -7.71 -6.39 -0.87
N ILE A 282 -8.77 -6.34 -0.06
CA ILE A 282 -9.76 -5.24 -0.06
C ILE A 282 -9.06 -3.93 0.31
N ASN A 283 -8.22 -3.94 1.35
CA ASN A 283 -7.51 -2.76 1.86
C ASN A 283 -6.21 -2.42 1.10
N TYR A 284 -5.86 -3.18 0.05
CA TYR A 284 -4.82 -2.74 -0.89
C TYR A 284 -5.25 -1.51 -1.68
N PHE A 285 -6.55 -1.27 -1.91
CA PHE A 285 -7.03 -0.24 -2.83
C PHE A 285 -7.47 1.04 -2.13
N ASP A 286 -7.27 2.18 -2.80
CA ASP A 286 -7.82 3.46 -2.39
C ASP A 286 -9.33 3.50 -2.72
N TYR A 287 -10.12 4.10 -1.82
CA TYR A 287 -11.56 4.33 -1.97
C TYR A 287 -11.89 5.82 -1.78
N SER A 288 -13.02 6.28 -2.32
CA SER A 288 -13.38 7.70 -2.43
C SER A 288 -14.12 8.26 -1.20
N TYR A 289 -13.96 7.63 -0.04
CA TYR A 289 -14.64 8.02 1.20
C TYR A 289 -14.36 9.50 1.57
N SER A 290 -15.42 10.20 1.98
CA SER A 290 -15.34 11.60 2.45
C SER A 290 -14.49 11.69 3.72
N ALA A 291 -13.31 12.30 3.64
CA ALA A 291 -12.45 12.51 4.80
C ALA A 291 -13.01 13.60 5.74
N PRO A 292 -12.89 13.44 7.07
CA PRO A 292 -13.35 14.46 8.02
C PRO A 292 -12.49 15.72 7.95
N THR A 293 -13.12 16.86 8.18
CA THR A 293 -12.48 18.17 8.29
C THR A 293 -11.82 18.37 9.65
N GLU A 294 -11.14 19.51 9.86
CA GLU A 294 -10.62 19.89 11.18
C GLU A 294 -11.71 20.21 12.21
N LYS A 295 -12.91 20.63 11.75
CA LYS A 295 -14.06 20.95 12.61
C LYS A 295 -14.76 19.72 13.18
N ASP A 296 -14.56 18.55 12.56
CA ASP A 296 -15.19 17.31 12.99
C ASP A 296 -14.61 16.79 14.31
N LYS A 297 -15.52 16.39 15.21
CA LYS A 297 -15.24 15.87 16.55
C LYS A 297 -14.32 14.63 16.55
N HIS A 298 -14.41 13.83 15.50
CA HIS A 298 -13.70 12.55 15.37
C HIS A 298 -12.62 12.66 14.27
N PRO A 299 -11.44 12.04 14.46
CA PRO A 299 -10.33 12.12 13.50
C PRO A 299 -10.55 11.22 12.26
N PHE A 300 -11.67 10.51 12.20
CA PHE A 300 -12.08 9.68 11.07
C PHE A 300 -13.58 9.82 10.83
N SER A 301 -13.99 9.57 9.59
CA SER A 301 -15.39 9.40 9.17
C SER A 301 -15.72 7.92 8.99
N VAL A 302 -17.03 7.63 8.89
CA VAL A 302 -17.57 6.30 8.61
C VAL A 302 -18.51 6.41 7.41
N THR A 303 -18.41 5.45 6.49
CA THR A 303 -19.30 5.29 5.33
C THR A 303 -19.89 3.89 5.39
N THR A 304 -21.20 3.77 5.16
CA THR A 304 -21.92 2.49 5.25
C THR A 304 -22.90 2.36 4.10
N GLU A 305 -22.83 1.25 3.39
CA GLU A 305 -23.72 0.90 2.29
C GLU A 305 -24.14 -0.57 2.40
N LEU A 306 -25.37 -0.89 2.01
CA LEU A 306 -25.95 -2.22 2.02
C LEU A 306 -26.68 -2.44 0.70
N ALA A 307 -26.41 -3.56 0.04
CA ALA A 307 -27.09 -4.01 -1.16
C ALA A 307 -27.08 -5.55 -1.21
N ASP A 308 -27.62 -6.16 -2.26
CA ASP A 308 -27.52 -7.60 -2.51
C ASP A 308 -26.06 -8.08 -2.59
N ALA A 309 -25.78 -9.33 -2.22
CA ALA A 309 -24.46 -9.92 -2.42
C ALA A 309 -24.31 -10.39 -3.88
N PRO A 310 -23.28 -9.95 -4.64
CA PRO A 310 -23.21 -10.21 -6.07
C PRO A 310 -23.06 -11.69 -6.44
N TRP A 311 -22.66 -12.55 -5.49
CA TRP A 311 -22.58 -14.00 -5.65
C TRP A 311 -23.85 -14.75 -5.21
N ASN A 312 -24.74 -14.12 -4.42
CA ASN A 312 -26.00 -14.70 -3.98
C ASN A 312 -27.04 -13.58 -3.67
N PRO A 313 -28.03 -13.33 -4.55
CA PRO A 313 -29.00 -12.24 -4.35
C PRO A 313 -29.99 -12.47 -3.19
N LYS A 314 -30.01 -13.65 -2.56
CA LYS A 314 -30.73 -13.90 -1.29
C LYS A 314 -29.97 -13.40 -0.06
N HIS A 315 -28.69 -13.05 -0.21
CA HIS A 315 -27.87 -12.48 0.85
C HIS A 315 -27.65 -11.00 0.56
N LYS A 316 -27.41 -10.21 1.61
CA LYS A 316 -26.97 -8.82 1.50
C LYS A 316 -25.46 -8.74 1.75
N LEU A 317 -24.78 -7.83 1.04
CA LEU A 317 -23.42 -7.43 1.33
C LEU A 317 -23.45 -6.05 1.97
N MET A 318 -22.94 -5.97 3.21
CA MET A 318 -22.73 -4.75 3.95
C MET A 318 -21.28 -4.29 3.78
N HIS A 319 -21.11 -3.03 3.42
CA HIS A 319 -19.82 -2.36 3.26
C HIS A 319 -19.65 -1.31 4.37
N ILE A 320 -18.53 -1.37 5.09
CA ILE A 320 -18.17 -0.43 6.17
C ILE A 320 -16.80 0.18 5.84
N GLY A 321 -16.81 1.41 5.32
CA GLY A 321 -15.63 2.21 5.03
C GLY A 321 -15.29 3.16 6.19
N LEU A 322 -14.02 3.28 6.52
CA LEU A 322 -13.44 4.24 7.46
C LEU A 322 -12.43 5.10 6.71
N GLN A 323 -12.39 6.41 6.99
CA GLN A 323 -11.40 7.31 6.42
C GLN A 323 -10.84 8.27 7.47
N GLY A 324 -9.54 8.11 7.77
CA GLY A 324 -8.80 9.05 8.62
C GLY A 324 -8.64 10.42 7.97
N ARG A 325 -8.61 11.49 8.79
CA ARG A 325 -8.35 12.87 8.38
C ARG A 325 -7.10 12.95 7.51
N LYS A 326 -7.22 13.55 6.34
CA LYS A 326 -6.09 13.83 5.44
C LYS A 326 -5.36 15.07 5.96
N ILE A 327 -4.02 15.02 5.98
CA ILE A 327 -3.14 16.11 6.45
C ILE A 327 -2.15 16.41 5.32
N ASP A 328 -1.99 17.69 5.00
CA ASP A 328 -1.10 18.13 3.92
C ASP A 328 0.38 17.83 4.25
N ALA A 329 1.17 17.47 3.23
CA ALA A 329 2.51 16.91 3.43
C ALA A 329 3.55 17.89 4.00
N ASP A 330 3.29 19.19 3.89
CA ASP A 330 4.01 20.28 4.54
C ASP A 330 3.65 20.42 6.03
N LYS A 331 2.38 20.21 6.39
CA LYS A 331 1.85 20.30 7.77
C LYS A 331 2.17 19.08 8.64
N LEU A 332 2.53 17.94 8.05
CA LEU A 332 2.92 16.74 8.79
C LEU A 332 4.13 17.01 9.71
N PRO A 333 4.15 16.53 10.97
CA PRO A 333 5.33 16.66 11.84
C PRO A 333 6.61 16.03 11.26
N PRO A 334 7.79 16.46 11.72
CA PRO A 334 9.06 15.88 11.26
C PRO A 334 9.18 14.38 11.57
N SER A 335 9.78 13.61 10.66
CA SER A 335 10.02 12.17 10.80
C SER A 335 11.47 11.88 11.19
N ASN A 336 11.67 10.86 12.02
CA ASN A 336 12.94 10.26 12.38
C ASN A 336 12.90 8.79 11.96
N LEU A 337 13.48 8.50 10.80
CA LEU A 337 13.39 7.21 10.12
C LEU A 337 14.72 6.46 10.22
N VAL A 338 14.75 5.41 11.05
CA VAL A 338 15.93 4.54 11.19
C VAL A 338 15.71 3.27 10.38
N PHE A 339 16.38 3.19 9.23
CA PHE A 339 16.36 2.01 8.38
C PHE A 339 17.22 0.93 9.00
N LEU A 340 16.62 -0.24 9.21
CA LEU A 340 17.27 -1.46 9.67
C LEU A 340 17.31 -2.42 8.47
N LEU A 341 18.41 -2.40 7.73
CA LEU A 341 18.52 -3.09 6.46
C LEU A 341 19.27 -4.42 6.60
N ASP A 342 18.62 -5.49 6.16
CA ASP A 342 19.25 -6.78 5.95
C ASP A 342 20.23 -6.69 4.76
N VAL A 343 21.49 -7.05 5.00
CA VAL A 343 22.53 -7.15 3.97
C VAL A 343 23.24 -8.50 4.02
N SER A 344 22.55 -9.53 4.54
CA SER A 344 23.03 -10.92 4.52
C SER A 344 23.21 -11.47 3.10
N GLY A 345 23.88 -12.62 2.96
CA GLY A 345 24.15 -13.24 1.66
C GLY A 345 22.90 -13.63 0.86
N SER A 346 21.75 -13.88 1.50
CA SER A 346 20.50 -14.19 0.79
C SER A 346 19.93 -12.95 0.07
N MET A 347 20.15 -11.75 0.59
CA MET A 347 19.68 -10.49 0.02
C MET A 347 20.29 -10.12 -1.35
N ASN A 348 21.16 -10.95 -1.94
CA ASN A 348 21.82 -10.71 -3.22
C ASN A 348 20.94 -10.89 -4.48
N GLY A 349 19.70 -11.39 -4.36
CA GLY A 349 18.77 -11.55 -5.50
C GLY A 349 18.23 -10.20 -6.03
N PRO A 350 17.88 -10.08 -7.33
CA PRO A 350 17.46 -8.80 -7.93
C PRO A 350 16.17 -8.22 -7.30
N ASP A 351 15.30 -9.07 -6.78
CA ASP A 351 14.08 -8.74 -6.03
C ASP A 351 14.30 -8.59 -4.51
N ARG A 352 15.56 -8.52 -4.07
CA ARG A 352 15.98 -8.28 -2.68
C ARG A 352 16.76 -6.95 -2.56
N LEU A 353 18.03 -6.94 -2.18
CA LEU A 353 18.80 -5.71 -1.94
C LEU A 353 18.82 -4.72 -3.13
N PRO A 354 18.91 -5.13 -4.41
CA PRO A 354 18.85 -4.22 -5.55
C PRO A 354 17.48 -3.53 -5.71
N LEU A 355 16.37 -4.22 -5.42
CA LEU A 355 15.04 -3.64 -5.39
C LEU A 355 14.86 -2.71 -4.18
N LEU A 356 15.32 -3.12 -3.00
CA LEU A 356 15.39 -2.31 -1.79
C LEU A 356 16.18 -1.01 -2.00
N LYS A 357 17.33 -1.04 -2.69
CA LYS A 357 18.07 0.17 -3.08
C LYS A 357 17.24 1.11 -3.96
N GLN A 358 16.55 0.58 -4.97
CA GLN A 358 15.68 1.39 -5.84
C GLN A 358 14.51 2.01 -5.06
N ALA A 359 13.90 1.23 -4.17
CA ALA A 359 12.84 1.68 -3.27
C ALA A 359 13.31 2.83 -2.36
N LEU A 360 14.50 2.70 -1.77
CA LEU A 360 15.10 3.73 -0.91
C LEU A 360 15.55 4.98 -1.70
N MET A 361 15.99 4.83 -2.96
CA MET A 361 16.24 5.96 -3.86
C MET A 361 14.95 6.72 -4.21
N LEU A 362 13.82 6.01 -4.43
CA LEU A 362 12.50 6.65 -4.58
C LEU A 362 12.09 7.41 -3.32
N LEU A 363 12.27 6.82 -2.12
CA LEU A 363 11.95 7.47 -0.85
C LEU A 363 12.81 8.72 -0.60
N SER A 364 14.08 8.74 -1.01
CA SER A 364 14.89 9.97 -1.00
C SER A 364 14.25 11.10 -1.83
N GLY A 365 13.31 10.77 -2.73
CA GLY A 365 12.41 11.67 -3.45
C GLY A 365 11.57 12.60 -2.59
N THR A 366 11.13 12.16 -1.41
CA THR A 366 10.04 12.81 -0.64
C THR A 366 10.46 13.36 0.72
N LEU A 367 11.69 13.08 1.17
CA LEU A 367 12.21 13.58 2.44
C LEU A 367 12.31 15.10 2.46
N ARG A 368 11.88 15.74 3.56
CA ARG A 368 11.95 17.19 3.76
C ARG A 368 13.19 17.54 4.58
N ALA A 369 13.62 18.80 4.57
CA ALA A 369 14.80 19.25 5.31
C ALA A 369 14.72 19.02 6.84
N GLN A 370 13.51 18.96 7.39
CA GLN A 370 13.24 18.68 8.81
C GLN A 370 13.24 17.18 9.16
N ASP A 371 13.12 16.29 8.17
CA ASP A 371 13.12 14.84 8.40
C ASP A 371 14.57 14.33 8.58
N LYS A 372 14.76 13.33 9.43
CA LYS A 372 16.03 12.65 9.69
C LYS A 372 16.01 11.23 9.16
N VAL A 373 17.11 10.81 8.57
CA VAL A 373 17.38 9.42 8.16
C VAL A 373 18.62 8.90 8.90
N SER A 374 18.58 7.63 9.29
CA SER A 374 19.77 6.87 9.69
C SER A 374 19.70 5.47 9.08
N ILE A 375 20.86 4.88 8.78
CA ILE A 375 20.94 3.53 8.19
C ILE A 375 21.77 2.65 9.11
N VAL A 376 21.10 1.69 9.76
CA VAL A 376 21.71 0.56 10.45
C VAL A 376 21.60 -0.66 9.53
N VAL A 377 22.71 -1.35 9.30
CA VAL A 377 22.72 -2.63 8.59
C VAL A 377 22.90 -3.79 9.55
N TYR A 378 22.43 -4.97 9.16
CA TYR A 378 22.82 -6.21 9.80
C TYR A 378 23.15 -7.30 8.77
N ALA A 379 24.27 -7.97 9.03
CA ALA A 379 24.69 -9.24 8.44
C ALA A 379 25.51 -9.97 9.52
N GLY A 380 26.77 -10.36 9.27
CA GLY A 380 27.59 -11.05 10.27
C GLY A 380 27.87 -10.22 11.54
N SER A 381 27.66 -8.91 11.45
CA SER A 381 27.61 -7.96 12.56
C SER A 381 26.52 -6.91 12.29
N ALA A 382 26.25 -6.05 13.27
CA ALA A 382 25.40 -4.87 13.11
C ALA A 382 26.26 -3.60 13.08
N GLY A 383 25.91 -2.64 12.23
CA GLY A 383 26.69 -1.40 12.07
C GLY A 383 25.86 -0.21 11.61
N LEU A 384 26.27 1.00 12.01
CA LEU A 384 25.71 2.26 11.54
C LEU A 384 26.45 2.68 10.27
N VAL A 385 25.77 2.68 9.12
CA VAL A 385 26.33 3.03 7.80
C VAL A 385 26.08 4.49 7.44
N LEU A 386 24.94 5.04 7.88
CA LEU A 386 24.64 6.47 7.79
C LEU A 386 24.22 6.96 9.19
N PRO A 387 24.94 7.92 9.79
CA PRO A 387 24.52 8.57 11.03
C PRO A 387 23.25 9.42 10.79
N PRO A 388 22.72 10.12 11.83
CA PRO A 388 21.55 10.98 11.68
C PRO A 388 21.80 12.14 10.69
N THR A 389 21.23 12.01 9.49
CA THR A 389 21.42 12.88 8.33
C THR A 389 20.09 13.52 7.93
N ALA A 390 20.10 14.80 7.57
CA ALA A 390 18.88 15.53 7.21
C ALA A 390 18.36 15.13 5.82
N GLY A 391 17.04 15.13 5.62
CA GLY A 391 16.41 14.74 4.35
C GLY A 391 16.82 15.59 3.14
N SER A 392 17.30 16.82 3.39
CA SER A 392 17.91 17.71 2.39
C SER A 392 19.29 17.25 1.91
N GLU A 393 20.02 16.46 2.69
CA GLU A 393 21.33 15.89 2.35
C GLU A 393 21.20 14.66 1.41
N ARG A 394 20.31 14.77 0.42
CA ARG A 394 19.88 13.69 -0.48
C ARG A 394 21.06 12.93 -1.11
N ARG A 395 22.14 13.64 -1.45
CA ARG A 395 23.36 13.03 -2.01
C ARG A 395 24.01 12.06 -1.02
N THR A 396 24.23 12.48 0.22
CA THR A 396 24.79 11.66 1.31
C THR A 396 23.96 10.40 1.54
N ILE A 397 22.63 10.56 1.53
CA ILE A 397 21.65 9.47 1.70
C ILE A 397 21.75 8.45 0.53
N ILE A 398 21.72 8.92 -0.72
CA ILE A 398 21.82 8.06 -1.92
C ILE A 398 23.18 7.36 -1.99
N GLU A 399 24.26 8.07 -1.67
CA GLU A 399 25.60 7.47 -1.63
C GLU A 399 25.74 6.39 -0.54
N ALA A 400 25.04 6.49 0.57
CA ALA A 400 25.02 5.43 1.59
C ALA A 400 24.24 4.20 1.11
N PHE A 401 23.08 4.38 0.45
CA PHE A 401 22.33 3.27 -0.16
C PHE A 401 23.13 2.57 -1.27
N SER A 402 23.86 3.31 -2.12
CA SER A 402 24.62 2.71 -3.22
C SER A 402 25.75 1.80 -2.72
N LYS A 403 26.40 2.18 -1.61
CA LYS A 403 27.54 1.46 -0.98
C LYS A 403 27.16 0.12 -0.32
N LEU A 404 25.89 -0.15 -0.02
CA LEU A 404 25.44 -1.43 0.57
C LEU A 404 25.80 -2.64 -0.33
N ARG A 405 26.21 -3.76 0.26
CA ARG A 405 26.51 -5.02 -0.45
C ARG A 405 26.00 -6.21 0.37
N ALA A 406 25.42 -7.20 -0.31
CA ALA A 406 24.99 -8.45 0.32
C ALA A 406 26.21 -9.33 0.65
N GLY A 407 26.25 -9.92 1.85
CA GLY A 407 27.31 -10.84 2.25
C GLY A 407 27.30 -11.24 3.72
N GLY A 408 27.80 -12.44 4.01
CA GLY A 408 27.85 -13.01 5.36
C GLY A 408 26.53 -13.62 5.86
N SER A 409 26.59 -14.25 7.03
CA SER A 409 25.42 -14.74 7.79
C SER A 409 24.60 -13.57 8.36
N THR A 410 23.46 -13.85 8.97
CA THR A 410 22.55 -12.85 9.57
C THR A 410 22.92 -12.55 11.04
N ALA A 411 22.55 -11.38 11.59
CA ALA A 411 22.65 -11.02 13.03
C ALA A 411 21.57 -10.01 13.48
N GLY A 412 20.33 -10.17 13.01
CA GLY A 412 19.22 -9.22 13.20
C GLY A 412 18.99 -8.77 14.65
N GLY A 413 19.19 -9.65 15.63
CA GLY A 413 19.03 -9.35 17.06
C GLY A 413 20.00 -8.31 17.63
N ALA A 414 21.14 -8.08 16.99
CA ALA A 414 22.03 -6.95 17.30
C ALA A 414 21.60 -5.69 16.54
N GLY A 415 21.22 -5.84 15.26
CA GLY A 415 20.77 -4.76 14.39
C GLY A 415 19.58 -4.00 14.97
N ILE A 416 18.53 -4.71 15.40
CA ILE A 416 17.33 -4.06 15.95
C ILE A 416 17.57 -3.34 17.28
N LYS A 417 18.49 -3.83 18.12
CA LYS A 417 18.91 -3.13 19.35
C LYS A 417 19.64 -1.82 19.02
N LEU A 418 20.50 -1.83 18.00
CA LEU A 418 21.19 -0.63 17.51
C LEU A 418 20.20 0.35 16.86
N ALA A 419 19.28 -0.12 16.02
CA ALA A 419 18.27 0.73 15.38
C ALA A 419 17.37 1.45 16.42
N TYR A 420 16.86 0.74 17.43
CA TYR A 420 16.10 1.38 18.52
C TYR A 420 16.95 2.27 19.42
N LYS A 421 18.26 2.03 19.55
CA LYS A 421 19.17 2.96 20.25
C LYS A 421 19.23 4.28 19.49
N ILE A 422 19.60 4.26 18.21
CA ILE A 422 19.72 5.44 17.35
C ILE A 422 18.38 6.21 17.26
N ALA A 423 17.26 5.50 17.12
CA ALA A 423 15.93 6.11 17.06
C ALA A 423 15.58 6.89 18.35
N LYS A 424 16.07 6.47 19.52
CA LYS A 424 15.88 7.18 20.79
C LYS A 424 16.87 8.33 20.98
N GLU A 425 18.13 8.13 20.58
CA GLU A 425 19.16 9.19 20.61
C GLU A 425 18.82 10.36 19.67
N GLN A 426 17.92 10.14 18.70
CA GLN A 426 17.42 11.17 17.77
C GLN A 426 15.92 11.48 17.92
N PHE A 427 15.30 11.09 19.04
CA PHE A 427 13.86 11.13 19.20
C PHE A 427 13.26 12.54 19.03
N ILE A 428 12.34 12.69 18.09
CA ILE A 428 11.62 13.94 17.82
C ILE A 428 10.32 13.94 18.63
N LYS A 429 10.23 14.75 19.69
CA LYS A 429 8.99 14.91 20.48
C LYS A 429 7.87 15.46 19.59
N GLY A 430 6.75 14.74 19.50
CA GLY A 430 5.63 15.07 18.60
C GLY A 430 5.87 14.72 17.12
N GLY A 431 7.03 14.13 16.78
CA GLY A 431 7.36 13.67 15.43
C GLY A 431 7.07 12.17 15.21
N ASN A 432 7.12 11.75 13.96
CA ASN A 432 6.99 10.34 13.55
C ASN A 432 8.34 9.63 13.76
N ASN A 433 8.49 8.87 14.86
CA ASN A 433 9.71 8.13 15.17
C ASN A 433 9.53 6.65 14.83
N ARG A 434 10.29 6.13 13.88
CA ARG A 434 10.03 4.81 13.32
C ARG A 434 11.31 4.07 12.91
N VAL A 435 11.40 2.80 13.31
CA VAL A 435 12.34 1.85 12.73
C VAL A 435 11.67 1.20 11.52
N ILE A 436 12.37 1.13 10.40
CA ILE A 436 11.89 0.49 9.17
C ILE A 436 12.81 -0.70 8.89
N LEU A 437 12.36 -1.91 9.23
CA LEU A 437 13.05 -3.17 8.94
C LEU A 437 12.82 -3.55 7.47
N ALA A 438 13.87 -3.90 6.75
CA ALA A 438 13.79 -4.46 5.41
C ALA A 438 14.60 -5.77 5.32
N THR A 439 13.96 -6.88 4.95
CA THR A 439 14.55 -8.24 4.97
C THR A 439 13.84 -9.18 3.97
N ASP A 440 14.41 -10.35 3.70
CA ASP A 440 13.74 -11.43 2.95
C ASP A 440 13.02 -12.46 3.86
N GLY A 441 13.15 -12.32 5.18
CA GLY A 441 12.38 -13.08 6.18
C GLY A 441 13.20 -13.87 7.19
N ASP A 442 14.53 -13.96 7.04
CA ASP A 442 15.39 -14.56 8.06
C ASP A 442 15.83 -13.53 9.12
N PHE A 443 15.27 -13.63 10.32
CA PHE A 443 15.67 -12.82 11.48
C PHE A 443 16.33 -13.65 12.60
N ASN A 444 16.71 -14.91 12.34
CA ASN A 444 16.89 -15.93 13.39
C ASN A 444 18.21 -15.86 14.19
N VAL A 445 18.91 -14.72 14.22
CA VAL A 445 20.26 -14.63 14.83
C VAL A 445 20.42 -13.45 15.79
N GLY A 446 20.79 -13.76 17.04
CA GLY A 446 21.16 -12.77 18.08
C GLY A 446 20.11 -12.50 19.17
N VAL A 447 18.94 -13.15 19.10
CA VAL A 447 17.91 -13.20 20.16
C VAL A 447 17.59 -14.68 20.40
N ARG A 448 17.34 -15.12 21.64
CA ARG A 448 17.23 -16.57 21.94
C ARG A 448 15.87 -17.17 21.55
N SER A 449 14.87 -16.34 21.21
CA SER A 449 13.62 -16.78 20.57
C SER A 449 12.90 -15.62 19.88
N GLN A 450 11.97 -15.92 18.96
CA GLN A 450 11.02 -14.95 18.41
C GLN A 450 10.19 -14.28 19.52
N ALA A 451 9.86 -15.00 20.59
CA ALA A 451 9.10 -14.47 21.72
C ALA A 451 9.89 -13.46 22.60
N GLU A 452 11.22 -13.51 22.61
CA GLU A 452 12.05 -12.44 23.20
C GLU A 452 12.07 -11.19 22.29
N LEU A 453 12.12 -11.39 20.98
CA LEU A 453 12.12 -10.30 19.99
C LEU A 453 10.80 -9.51 20.03
N VAL A 454 9.66 -10.20 20.02
CA VAL A 454 8.32 -9.60 20.18
C VAL A 454 8.24 -8.79 21.48
N ARG A 455 8.59 -9.39 22.62
CA ARG A 455 8.58 -8.70 23.93
C ARG A 455 9.54 -7.51 24.00
N MET A 456 10.62 -7.53 23.22
CA MET A 456 11.47 -6.35 23.06
C MET A 456 10.73 -5.26 22.28
N ILE A 457 10.13 -5.56 21.13
CA ILE A 457 9.40 -4.59 20.29
C ILE A 457 8.20 -3.99 21.05
N GLU A 458 7.42 -4.81 21.76
CA GLU A 458 6.33 -4.37 22.65
C GLU A 458 6.80 -3.38 23.75
N LYS A 459 8.05 -3.52 24.21
CA LYS A 459 8.70 -2.58 25.15
C LYS A 459 9.21 -1.32 24.46
N GLN A 460 9.65 -1.40 23.20
CA GLN A 460 10.17 -0.25 22.46
C GLN A 460 9.06 0.67 21.94
N ARG A 461 7.92 0.13 21.47
CA ARG A 461 6.76 0.95 21.04
C ARG A 461 6.24 1.88 22.14
N LYS A 462 6.35 1.47 23.41
CA LYS A 462 6.00 2.28 24.60
C LYS A 462 6.88 3.52 24.81
N SER A 463 7.98 3.66 24.06
CA SER A 463 8.76 4.90 23.98
C SER A 463 8.45 5.75 22.74
N GLY A 464 7.31 5.51 22.07
CA GLY A 464 6.89 6.27 20.89
C GLY A 464 7.70 5.98 19.62
N VAL A 465 8.48 4.89 19.59
CA VAL A 465 9.24 4.45 18.41
C VAL A 465 8.59 3.20 17.84
N PHE A 466 7.90 3.34 16.71
CA PHE A 466 7.16 2.25 16.07
C PHE A 466 8.04 1.42 15.13
N LEU A 467 7.56 0.23 14.74
CA LEU A 467 8.20 -0.65 13.76
C LEU A 467 7.33 -0.77 12.50
N THR A 468 7.95 -0.65 11.33
CA THR A 468 7.36 -1.04 10.04
C THR A 468 8.27 -2.09 9.40
N VAL A 469 7.69 -3.10 8.74
CA VAL A 469 8.44 -4.24 8.19
C VAL A 469 8.18 -4.37 6.70
N LEU A 470 9.25 -4.38 5.91
CA LEU A 470 9.24 -4.47 4.45
C LEU A 470 9.86 -5.81 4.03
N GLY A 471 9.02 -6.73 3.56
CA GLY A 471 9.45 -8.03 3.04
C GLY A 471 9.87 -7.93 1.57
N PHE A 472 10.93 -8.66 1.20
CA PHE A 472 11.48 -8.73 -0.16
C PHE A 472 11.77 -10.18 -0.59
N GLY A 473 11.96 -10.42 -1.90
CA GLY A 473 12.40 -11.71 -2.42
C GLY A 473 11.42 -12.88 -2.28
N ARG A 474 11.90 -14.10 -2.57
CA ARG A 474 11.11 -15.33 -2.73
C ARG A 474 11.80 -16.55 -2.08
N GLY A 475 11.07 -17.62 -1.81
CA GLY A 475 11.64 -18.93 -1.47
C GLY A 475 12.24 -19.01 -0.05
N ASN A 476 11.68 -18.24 0.88
CA ASN A 476 11.89 -18.24 2.35
C ASN A 476 10.98 -17.16 3.00
N TYR A 477 9.95 -16.66 2.29
CA TYR A 477 9.21 -15.47 2.71
C TYR A 477 8.28 -15.79 3.90
N ARG A 478 8.70 -15.38 5.09
CA ARG A 478 7.96 -15.60 6.35
C ARG A 478 6.98 -14.47 6.65
N SER A 479 5.96 -14.38 5.80
CA SER A 479 4.90 -13.35 5.89
C SER A 479 4.29 -13.24 7.28
N SER A 480 4.12 -14.38 7.96
CA SER A 480 3.53 -14.47 9.29
C SER A 480 4.43 -13.85 10.37
N THR A 481 5.73 -14.19 10.39
CA THR A 481 6.69 -13.58 11.32
C THR A 481 6.81 -12.08 11.12
N MET A 482 6.82 -11.59 9.87
CA MET A 482 6.96 -10.16 9.59
C MET A 482 5.71 -9.34 9.97
N SER A 483 4.51 -9.87 9.71
CA SER A 483 3.24 -9.31 10.18
C SER A 483 3.16 -9.31 11.72
N ASP A 484 3.46 -10.44 12.37
CA ASP A 484 3.46 -10.58 13.84
C ASP A 484 4.42 -9.56 14.52
N LEU A 485 5.54 -9.21 13.87
CA LEU A 485 6.50 -8.22 14.38
C LEU A 485 6.04 -6.77 14.18
N ALA A 486 5.42 -6.46 13.05
CA ALA A 486 4.93 -5.11 12.74
C ALA A 486 3.73 -4.73 13.64
N GLU A 487 2.74 -5.62 13.76
CA GLU A 487 1.58 -5.49 14.63
C GLU A 487 2.02 -5.17 16.08
N LYS A 488 2.96 -5.95 16.62
CA LYS A 488 3.49 -5.78 17.98
C LYS A 488 4.40 -4.56 18.15
N GLY A 489 4.75 -3.88 17.07
CA GLY A 489 5.47 -2.61 17.02
C GLY A 489 4.62 -1.39 16.66
N ASN A 490 3.30 -1.54 16.53
CA ASN A 490 2.34 -0.48 16.16
C ASN A 490 2.68 0.19 14.82
N GLY A 491 2.93 -0.65 13.81
CA GLY A 491 3.06 -0.22 12.43
C GLY A 491 2.84 -1.37 11.45
N ASN A 492 2.86 -1.02 10.17
CA ASN A 492 2.39 -1.90 9.10
C ASN A 492 3.49 -2.82 8.57
N HIS A 493 3.07 -3.93 7.96
CA HIS A 493 3.92 -4.80 7.16
C HIS A 493 3.46 -4.83 5.69
N ALA A 494 4.43 -4.75 4.78
CA ALA A 494 4.21 -4.72 3.34
C ALA A 494 5.24 -5.61 2.62
N TYR A 495 4.84 -6.20 1.49
CA TYR A 495 5.69 -7.04 0.66
C TYR A 495 5.99 -6.36 -0.67
N ILE A 496 7.26 -6.04 -0.92
CA ILE A 496 7.71 -5.26 -2.06
C ILE A 496 8.10 -6.21 -3.20
N ASP A 497 7.12 -6.57 -4.03
CA ASP A 497 7.32 -7.45 -5.19
C ASP A 497 7.93 -6.74 -6.41
N SER A 498 7.86 -5.40 -6.44
CA SER A 498 8.12 -4.58 -7.62
C SER A 498 8.47 -3.13 -7.26
N ILE A 499 9.01 -2.39 -8.24
CA ILE A 499 9.33 -0.96 -8.06
C ILE A 499 8.07 -0.07 -7.98
N LEU A 500 6.95 -0.53 -8.56
CA LEU A 500 5.64 0.13 -8.43
C LEU A 500 5.10 -0.02 -7.01
N GLU A 501 5.25 -1.21 -6.42
CA GLU A 501 4.89 -1.45 -5.02
C GLU A 501 5.76 -0.62 -4.06
N ALA A 502 7.07 -0.56 -4.31
CA ALA A 502 7.96 0.33 -3.59
C ALA A 502 7.52 1.80 -3.68
N GLN A 503 7.08 2.26 -4.85
CA GLN A 503 6.54 3.61 -5.02
C GLN A 503 5.22 3.81 -4.25
N LYS A 504 4.32 2.81 -4.28
CA LYS A 504 3.06 2.85 -3.54
C LYS A 504 3.30 2.97 -2.04
N VAL A 505 4.05 2.03 -1.46
CA VAL A 505 4.30 1.97 -0.02
C VAL A 505 5.14 3.16 0.44
N LEU A 506 6.31 3.40 -0.16
CA LEU A 506 7.29 4.37 0.35
C LEU A 506 7.03 5.81 -0.09
N VAL A 507 6.35 6.06 -1.21
CA VAL A 507 6.12 7.42 -1.74
C VAL A 507 4.66 7.85 -1.64
N SER A 508 3.69 6.98 -1.93
CA SER A 508 2.27 7.33 -1.88
C SER A 508 1.65 7.20 -0.48
N GLN A 509 1.92 6.09 0.23
CA GLN A 509 1.30 5.81 1.52
C GLN A 509 2.12 6.37 2.70
N MET A 510 3.45 6.15 2.71
CA MET A 510 4.33 6.52 3.83
C MET A 510 4.33 8.01 4.20
N GLY A 511 3.91 8.91 3.30
CA GLY A 511 3.78 10.34 3.60
C GLY A 511 2.82 10.59 4.77
N GLY A 512 1.52 10.39 4.54
CA GLY A 512 0.50 10.61 5.58
C GLY A 512 0.31 9.42 6.54
N THR A 513 0.34 8.19 6.02
CA THR A 513 -0.15 6.99 6.74
C THR A 513 0.68 6.66 7.97
N LEU A 514 1.97 7.02 8.01
CA LEU A 514 2.81 6.74 9.19
C LEU A 514 2.56 7.69 10.36
N PHE A 515 1.86 8.81 10.16
CA PHE A 515 1.48 9.72 11.23
C PHE A 515 0.15 9.28 11.86
N THR A 516 0.24 8.62 13.00
CA THR A 516 -0.90 8.15 13.81
C THR A 516 -1.79 9.31 14.25
N ILE A 517 -3.07 9.30 13.85
CA ILE A 517 -4.10 10.24 14.29
C ILE A 517 -5.05 9.66 15.35
N ALA A 518 -5.10 8.33 15.48
CA ALA A 518 -5.84 7.62 16.53
C ALA A 518 -5.21 6.25 16.83
N LYS A 519 -5.22 5.82 18.09
CA LYS A 519 -4.70 4.51 18.55
C LYS A 519 -5.81 3.57 19.00
N ASP A 520 -5.47 2.28 19.14
CA ASP A 520 -6.35 1.23 19.66
C ASP A 520 -7.75 1.27 19.04
N VAL A 521 -7.80 1.48 17.72
CA VAL A 521 -9.05 1.66 16.98
C VAL A 521 -9.71 0.29 16.77
N LYS A 522 -10.91 0.17 17.32
CA LYS A 522 -11.73 -1.04 17.32
C LYS A 522 -13.07 -0.73 16.68
N ILE A 523 -13.56 -1.65 15.85
CA ILE A 523 -14.93 -1.67 15.35
C ILE A 523 -15.69 -2.73 16.14
N GLN A 524 -16.91 -2.42 16.56
CA GLN A 524 -17.90 -3.37 17.04
C GLN A 524 -19.21 -3.14 16.27
N VAL A 525 -19.61 -4.13 15.46
CA VAL A 525 -20.90 -4.11 14.77
C VAL A 525 -21.92 -4.86 15.61
N GLU A 526 -23.07 -4.24 15.85
CA GLU A 526 -24.23 -4.80 16.52
C GLU A 526 -25.36 -4.98 15.50
N PHE A 527 -25.88 -6.20 15.33
CA PHE A 527 -26.87 -6.53 14.30
C PHE A 527 -28.29 -6.56 14.87
N ASN A 528 -29.28 -6.09 14.10
CA ASN A 528 -30.70 -6.19 14.47
C ASN A 528 -31.27 -7.56 14.06
N PRO A 529 -31.65 -8.46 15.00
CA PRO A 529 -32.15 -9.78 14.66
C PRO A 529 -33.59 -9.82 14.08
N LEU A 530 -34.21 -8.65 13.83
CA LEU A 530 -35.43 -8.52 13.01
C LEU A 530 -35.12 -8.25 11.53
N LYS A 531 -33.92 -7.77 11.19
CA LYS A 531 -33.48 -7.47 9.82
C LYS A 531 -32.38 -8.44 9.35
N VAL A 532 -31.62 -9.04 10.28
CA VAL A 532 -30.53 -9.98 10.01
C VAL A 532 -30.83 -11.32 10.69
N GLY A 533 -30.92 -12.40 9.92
CA GLY A 533 -31.09 -13.77 10.44
C GLY A 533 -29.75 -14.47 10.69
N ARG A 534 -28.74 -14.20 9.84
CA ARG A 534 -27.34 -14.63 10.03
C ARG A 534 -26.37 -13.59 9.48
N TYR A 535 -25.13 -13.55 9.98
CA TYR A 535 -24.05 -12.71 9.44
C TYR A 535 -22.69 -13.40 9.44
N ARG A 536 -21.78 -13.03 8.53
CA ARG A 536 -20.34 -13.37 8.60
C ARG A 536 -19.46 -12.20 8.19
N LEU A 537 -18.28 -12.08 8.79
CA LEU A 537 -17.24 -11.10 8.44
C LEU A 537 -16.35 -11.67 7.33
N LEU A 538 -16.09 -10.92 6.25
CA LEU A 538 -15.23 -11.36 5.16
C LEU A 538 -13.76 -10.97 5.44
N GLY A 539 -12.93 -11.98 5.70
CA GLY A 539 -11.52 -11.78 6.10
C GLY A 539 -11.38 -11.52 7.61
N TYR A 540 -10.32 -10.81 7.99
CA TYR A 540 -10.05 -10.35 9.37
C TYR A 540 -9.92 -11.48 10.44
N GLN A 541 -9.70 -12.73 10.05
CA GLN A 541 -9.58 -13.88 10.98
C GLN A 541 -8.59 -13.62 12.12
N SER A 542 -7.42 -13.09 11.79
CA SER A 542 -6.34 -12.76 12.73
C SER A 542 -6.53 -11.42 13.48
N ARG A 543 -7.72 -10.81 13.36
CA ARG A 543 -8.05 -9.46 13.84
C ARG A 543 -9.36 -9.38 14.63
N ILE A 544 -10.11 -10.49 14.76
CA ILE A 544 -11.29 -10.60 15.62
C ILE A 544 -10.90 -10.39 17.09
N LEU A 545 -11.75 -9.68 17.83
CA LEU A 545 -11.61 -9.39 19.25
C LEU A 545 -12.84 -9.92 20.01
N ALA A 546 -12.71 -10.15 21.31
CA ALA A 546 -13.86 -10.46 22.16
C ALA A 546 -14.81 -9.25 22.28
N ALA A 547 -16.11 -9.48 22.51
CA ALA A 547 -17.05 -8.38 22.73
C ALA A 547 -16.66 -7.48 23.93
N ALA A 548 -16.09 -8.06 24.99
CA ALA A 548 -15.55 -7.34 26.15
C ALA A 548 -14.25 -6.55 25.84
N ASP A 549 -13.47 -6.97 24.84
CA ASP A 549 -12.23 -6.30 24.45
C ASP A 549 -12.48 -4.94 23.80
N PHE A 550 -13.69 -4.68 23.29
CA PHE A 550 -14.10 -3.38 22.78
C PHE A 550 -13.89 -2.30 23.86
N ASN A 551 -14.63 -2.38 24.97
CA ASN A 551 -14.59 -1.40 26.07
C ASN A 551 -13.33 -1.48 26.95
N ASN A 552 -12.43 -2.44 26.71
CA ASN A 552 -11.20 -2.61 27.46
C ASN A 552 -10.08 -1.69 26.94
N ASP A 553 -9.85 -0.55 27.60
CA ASP A 553 -8.76 0.38 27.27
C ASP A 553 -7.34 -0.21 27.51
N LYS A 554 -7.21 -1.37 28.17
CA LYS A 554 -5.93 -2.11 28.24
C LYS A 554 -5.74 -3.07 27.06
N LYS A 555 -6.76 -3.31 26.23
CA LYS A 555 -6.64 -4.13 25.03
C LYS A 555 -6.19 -3.27 23.86
N ASP A 556 -4.96 -3.56 23.43
CA ASP A 556 -4.26 -3.11 22.23
C ASP A 556 -5.07 -3.41 20.95
N ALA A 557 -5.10 -2.47 19.99
CA ALA A 557 -5.72 -2.64 18.67
C ALA A 557 -5.07 -1.72 17.61
N GLY A 558 -5.58 -1.74 16.38
CA GLY A 558 -4.98 -1.09 15.21
C GLY A 558 -4.80 0.42 15.34
N GLU A 559 -3.72 0.92 14.73
CA GLU A 559 -3.38 2.34 14.63
C GLU A 559 -4.00 2.93 13.36
N LEU A 560 -4.63 4.11 13.44
CA LEU A 560 -5.11 4.82 12.24
C LEU A 560 -4.15 5.96 11.87
N GLY A 561 -3.62 5.91 10.65
CA GLY A 561 -2.76 6.94 10.06
C GLY A 561 -3.54 8.09 9.40
N ALA A 562 -2.88 9.24 9.22
CA ALA A 562 -3.43 10.36 8.47
C ALA A 562 -3.70 9.96 7.01
N GLY A 563 -4.92 10.23 6.54
CA GLY A 563 -5.41 9.86 5.22
C GLY A 563 -5.62 8.36 4.96
N HIS A 564 -5.29 7.48 5.91
CA HIS A 564 -5.49 6.03 5.77
C HIS A 564 -6.99 5.67 5.75
N SER A 565 -7.35 4.67 4.95
CA SER A 565 -8.72 4.15 4.84
C SER A 565 -8.75 2.66 5.14
N VAL A 566 -9.75 2.22 5.92
CA VAL A 566 -9.98 0.80 6.23
C VAL A 566 -11.39 0.41 5.81
N THR A 567 -11.54 -0.78 5.24
CA THR A 567 -12.81 -1.28 4.70
C THR A 567 -13.06 -2.69 5.20
N ALA A 568 -14.18 -2.89 5.88
CA ALA A 568 -14.67 -4.19 6.33
C ALA A 568 -15.96 -4.54 5.59
N LEU A 569 -16.10 -5.80 5.18
CA LEU A 569 -17.30 -6.32 4.52
C LEU A 569 -17.96 -7.40 5.37
N TYR A 570 -19.29 -7.35 5.50
CA TYR A 570 -20.08 -8.41 6.11
C TYR A 570 -21.10 -8.95 5.10
N GLU A 571 -21.27 -10.26 5.06
CA GLU A 571 -22.37 -10.89 4.33
C GLU A 571 -23.48 -11.26 5.33
N LEU A 572 -24.70 -10.81 5.04
CA LEU A 572 -25.88 -10.97 5.89
C LEU A 572 -26.92 -11.84 5.16
N ILE A 573 -27.63 -12.69 5.90
CA ILE A 573 -28.79 -13.44 5.40
C ILE A 573 -30.04 -12.86 6.07
N PRO A 574 -31.04 -12.35 5.32
CA PRO A 574 -32.31 -11.90 5.88
C PRO A 574 -33.06 -13.04 6.62
N PRO A 575 -33.81 -12.77 7.70
CA PRO A 575 -34.51 -13.79 8.50
C PRO A 575 -35.43 -14.72 7.69
N GLU A 576 -35.98 -14.24 6.58
CA GLU A 576 -36.82 -14.99 5.65
C GLU A 576 -36.08 -16.10 4.90
N ASP A 577 -34.83 -15.88 4.49
CA ASP A 577 -34.01 -16.89 3.80
C ASP A 577 -33.32 -17.87 4.77
N VAL A 578 -33.26 -17.55 6.06
CA VAL A 578 -32.78 -18.46 7.12
C VAL A 578 -33.81 -19.53 7.51
N LYS A 579 -35.06 -19.45 7.02
CA LYS A 579 -36.18 -20.33 7.45
C LYS A 579 -35.99 -21.83 7.19
N GLY A 580 -35.00 -22.23 6.38
CA GLY A 580 -34.59 -23.63 6.20
C GLY A 580 -33.42 -24.11 7.09
N GLN A 581 -32.83 -23.23 7.91
CA GLN A 581 -31.67 -23.50 8.77
C GLN A 581 -31.92 -23.23 10.28
N ALA A 582 -33.16 -22.90 10.63
CA ALA A 582 -33.57 -22.75 12.03
C ALA A 582 -33.57 -24.11 12.74
N GLY A 583 -32.68 -24.31 13.73
CA GLY A 583 -32.58 -25.55 14.50
C GLY A 583 -31.17 -25.99 14.93
N GLN A 584 -30.11 -25.29 14.51
CA GLN A 584 -28.73 -25.66 14.87
C GLN A 584 -28.30 -25.31 16.32
N VAL A 585 -29.12 -24.57 17.06
CA VAL A 585 -28.84 -24.16 18.45
C VAL A 585 -30.15 -24.21 19.24
N ASP A 586 -30.12 -24.82 20.43
CA ASP A 586 -31.26 -24.88 21.34
C ASP A 586 -31.69 -23.50 21.84
N GLN A 587 -32.97 -23.36 22.20
CA GLN A 587 -33.46 -22.15 22.87
C GLN A 587 -32.88 -22.03 24.29
N LEU A 588 -32.53 -20.80 24.70
CA LEU A 588 -31.92 -20.54 25.99
C LEU A 588 -32.92 -20.77 27.14
N LYS A 589 -32.85 -21.97 27.75
CA LYS A 589 -33.72 -22.40 28.87
C LYS A 589 -33.90 -21.38 30.01
N TYR A 590 -32.93 -20.48 30.21
CA TYR A 590 -32.91 -19.53 31.34
C TYR A 590 -32.96 -18.05 30.91
N GLN A 591 -33.17 -17.72 29.62
CA GLN A 591 -33.12 -16.34 29.11
C GLN A 591 -34.08 -16.09 27.94
N GLU A 592 -34.92 -15.05 28.04
CA GLU A 592 -35.77 -14.58 26.93
C GLU A 592 -35.17 -13.37 26.21
N ALA A 593 -34.83 -13.52 24.93
CA ALA A 593 -34.26 -12.44 24.11
C ALA A 593 -35.32 -11.48 23.55
N LYS A 594 -35.75 -10.50 24.36
CA LYS A 594 -36.68 -9.44 23.93
C LYS A 594 -36.00 -8.48 22.96
N THR A 595 -36.40 -8.52 21.68
CA THR A 595 -35.84 -7.66 20.63
C THR A 595 -36.65 -6.37 20.49
N ARG A 596 -35.97 -5.23 20.32
CA ARG A 596 -36.58 -3.92 20.08
C ARG A 596 -36.85 -3.73 18.59
N SER A 597 -38.02 -3.19 18.22
CA SER A 597 -38.28 -2.76 16.84
C SER A 597 -37.44 -1.52 16.49
N SER A 598 -36.78 -1.58 15.33
CA SER A 598 -36.01 -0.50 14.70
C SER A 598 -35.90 -0.79 13.21
N ASP A 599 -35.83 0.26 12.39
CA ASP A 599 -35.53 0.12 10.96
C ASP A 599 -34.04 -0.07 10.66
N GLU A 600 -33.19 0.10 11.67
CA GLU A 600 -31.76 -0.17 11.58
C GLU A 600 -31.48 -1.64 11.30
N TRP A 601 -30.70 -1.94 10.26
CA TRP A 601 -30.13 -3.26 10.01
C TRP A 601 -29.06 -3.60 11.06
N LEU A 602 -28.26 -2.60 11.43
CA LEU A 602 -27.15 -2.71 12.37
C LEU A 602 -26.70 -1.34 12.89
N THR A 603 -25.84 -1.36 13.90
CA THR A 603 -25.09 -0.20 14.39
C THR A 603 -23.60 -0.49 14.38
N VAL A 604 -22.82 0.37 13.70
CA VAL A 604 -21.36 0.35 13.73
C VAL A 604 -20.88 1.23 14.89
N LYS A 605 -20.28 0.62 15.90
CA LYS A 605 -19.65 1.31 17.04
C LYS A 605 -18.14 1.35 16.82
N LEU A 606 -17.52 2.50 16.97
CA LEU A 606 -16.07 2.67 16.86
C LEU A 606 -15.53 3.22 18.16
N ARG A 607 -14.43 2.65 18.64
CA ARG A 607 -13.75 3.09 19.87
C ARG A 607 -12.27 3.28 19.58
N TYR A 608 -11.72 4.41 20.01
CA TYR A 608 -10.36 4.83 19.67
C TYR A 608 -9.76 5.73 20.75
N LYS A 609 -8.44 5.83 20.81
CA LYS A 609 -7.68 6.74 21.67
C LYS A 609 -7.07 7.88 20.85
N LYS A 610 -6.75 8.99 21.52
CA LYS A 610 -5.88 10.04 20.94
C LYS A 610 -4.42 9.52 20.88
N PRO A 611 -3.56 10.05 19.98
CA PRO A 611 -2.16 9.61 19.87
C PRO A 611 -1.38 9.59 21.19
N ASP A 612 -1.61 10.58 22.07
CA ASP A 612 -0.95 10.71 23.37
C ASP A 612 -1.90 10.49 24.57
N GLY A 613 -2.99 9.73 24.40
CA GLY A 613 -4.00 9.53 25.45
C GLY A 613 -4.35 8.06 25.70
N ASP A 614 -4.42 7.66 26.97
CA ASP A 614 -4.71 6.26 27.35
C ASP A 614 -6.20 5.91 27.44
N LYS A 615 -7.10 6.91 27.47
CA LYS A 615 -8.56 6.72 27.54
C LYS A 615 -9.20 6.77 26.17
N SER A 616 -10.11 5.84 25.87
CA SER A 616 -10.82 5.81 24.59
C SER A 616 -12.08 6.69 24.55
N THR A 617 -12.40 7.12 23.33
CA THR A 617 -13.63 7.81 22.94
C THR A 617 -14.51 6.87 22.12
N LEU A 618 -15.83 6.89 22.36
CA LEU A 618 -16.81 6.14 21.58
C LEU A 618 -17.41 7.03 20.47
N MET A 619 -17.64 6.43 19.31
CA MET A 619 -18.43 6.93 18.18
C MET A 619 -19.43 5.84 17.79
N THR A 620 -20.63 6.23 17.35
CA THR A 620 -21.72 5.32 16.99
C THR A 620 -22.34 5.78 15.66
N HIS A 621 -22.57 4.83 14.75
CA HIS A 621 -23.09 5.08 13.41
C HIS A 621 -24.11 3.99 13.04
N PRO A 622 -25.42 4.25 13.20
CA PRO A 622 -26.48 3.31 12.79
C PRO A 622 -26.60 3.23 11.26
N HIS A 623 -27.12 2.11 10.75
CA HIS A 623 -27.39 1.92 9.33
C HIS A 623 -28.81 1.39 9.11
N GLN A 624 -29.61 2.09 8.30
CA GLN A 624 -31.04 1.84 8.06
C GLN A 624 -31.40 1.53 6.61
N GLY A 625 -30.52 1.84 5.66
CA GLY A 625 -30.81 1.72 4.23
C GLY A 625 -30.61 0.30 3.68
N ASP A 626 -31.13 0.09 2.47
CA ASP A 626 -30.83 -1.03 1.58
C ASP A 626 -30.96 -0.47 0.14
N GLN A 627 -29.94 -0.67 -0.69
CA GLN A 627 -29.89 -0.17 -2.06
C GLN A 627 -30.54 -1.16 -3.06
N GLY A 628 -30.91 -2.36 -2.61
CA GLY A 628 -31.44 -3.41 -3.49
C GLY A 628 -30.32 -4.00 -4.35
N ASP A 629 -30.45 -3.92 -5.68
CA ASP A 629 -29.44 -4.48 -6.59
C ASP A 629 -28.08 -3.80 -6.39
N TRP A 630 -27.06 -4.62 -6.10
CA TRP A 630 -25.66 -4.20 -5.96
C TRP A 630 -25.11 -3.43 -7.16
N ARG A 631 -25.74 -3.53 -8.33
CA ARG A 631 -25.41 -2.73 -9.52
C ARG A 631 -25.63 -1.25 -9.31
N GLU A 632 -26.59 -0.85 -8.46
CA GLU A 632 -26.93 0.55 -8.17
C GLU A 632 -26.13 1.13 -6.98
N ALA A 633 -25.41 0.28 -6.23
CA ALA A 633 -24.53 0.70 -5.13
C ALA A 633 -23.35 1.58 -5.60
N SER A 634 -22.59 2.19 -4.68
CA SER A 634 -21.45 3.02 -5.08
C SER A 634 -20.39 2.26 -5.88
N GLU A 635 -19.58 2.99 -6.64
CA GLU A 635 -18.41 2.43 -7.34
C GLU A 635 -17.44 1.73 -6.38
N ASP A 636 -17.29 2.26 -5.17
CA ASP A 636 -16.40 1.71 -4.14
C ASP A 636 -17.00 0.45 -3.49
N PHE A 637 -18.31 0.41 -3.27
CA PHE A 637 -19.04 -0.81 -2.91
C PHE A 637 -18.82 -1.90 -3.97
N ARG A 638 -19.19 -1.62 -5.22
CA ARG A 638 -19.07 -2.58 -6.34
C ARG A 638 -17.64 -3.07 -6.52
N PHE A 639 -16.66 -2.17 -6.41
CA PHE A 639 -15.25 -2.53 -6.53
C PHE A 639 -14.83 -3.45 -5.38
N SER A 640 -15.09 -3.07 -4.12
CA SER A 640 -14.74 -3.90 -2.94
C SER A 640 -15.37 -5.29 -2.99
N ALA A 641 -16.62 -5.41 -3.47
CA ALA A 641 -17.31 -6.68 -3.68
C ALA A 641 -16.66 -7.53 -4.79
N GLY A 642 -16.12 -6.89 -5.84
CA GLY A 642 -15.30 -7.53 -6.88
C GLY A 642 -13.96 -8.06 -6.35
N VAL A 643 -13.27 -7.27 -5.52
CA VAL A 643 -12.04 -7.71 -4.84
C VAL A 643 -12.32 -8.91 -3.92
N ALA A 644 -13.39 -8.85 -3.12
CA ALA A 644 -13.81 -9.93 -2.24
C ALA A 644 -14.17 -11.21 -3.01
N SER A 645 -14.89 -11.09 -4.13
CA SER A 645 -15.21 -12.20 -5.03
C SER A 645 -13.95 -12.85 -5.60
N PHE A 646 -12.93 -12.06 -5.98
CA PHE A 646 -11.65 -12.58 -6.46
C PHE A 646 -10.86 -13.30 -5.36
N GLY A 647 -10.82 -12.75 -4.15
CA GLY A 647 -10.20 -13.39 -2.99
C GLY A 647 -10.85 -14.73 -2.65
N MET A 648 -12.19 -14.77 -2.60
CA MET A 648 -12.95 -16.01 -2.41
C MET A 648 -12.74 -17.03 -3.55
N MET A 649 -12.58 -16.56 -4.79
CA MET A 649 -12.30 -17.44 -5.93
C MET A 649 -10.92 -18.09 -5.86
N LEU A 650 -9.89 -17.31 -5.49
CA LEU A 650 -8.53 -17.82 -5.35
C LEU A 650 -8.38 -18.75 -4.13
N ARG A 651 -9.07 -18.45 -3.03
CA ARG A 651 -9.13 -19.30 -1.85
C ARG A 651 -9.94 -20.58 -2.03
N ASP A 652 -10.79 -20.66 -3.06
CA ASP A 652 -11.80 -21.71 -3.25
C ASP A 652 -12.75 -21.77 -2.04
N SER A 653 -13.31 -20.60 -1.69
CA SER A 653 -14.19 -20.42 -0.54
C SER A 653 -15.48 -21.23 -0.67
N LYS A 654 -15.80 -21.98 0.39
CA LYS A 654 -17.07 -22.73 0.53
C LYS A 654 -18.32 -21.84 0.47
N HIS A 655 -18.16 -20.55 0.73
CA HIS A 655 -19.24 -19.55 0.74
C HIS A 655 -19.45 -18.85 -0.62
N PHE A 656 -18.58 -19.11 -1.61
CA PHE A 656 -18.74 -18.53 -2.95
C PHE A 656 -19.64 -19.45 -3.79
N THR A 657 -20.96 -19.32 -3.60
CA THR A 657 -22.02 -20.28 -3.96
C THR A 657 -22.36 -20.42 -5.45
N GLN A 658 -21.67 -19.70 -6.34
CA GLN A 658 -21.87 -19.80 -7.79
C GLN A 658 -21.53 -21.21 -8.33
N GLU A 659 -22.45 -21.83 -9.07
CA GLU A 659 -22.44 -23.26 -9.43
C GLU A 659 -21.18 -23.72 -10.17
N THR A 660 -20.68 -22.94 -11.14
CA THR A 660 -19.56 -23.35 -12.00
C THR A 660 -18.34 -22.45 -11.84
N ARG A 661 -17.13 -23.01 -12.05
CA ARG A 661 -15.87 -22.23 -12.12
C ARG A 661 -15.93 -21.12 -13.18
N THR A 662 -16.66 -21.32 -14.27
CA THR A 662 -16.87 -20.32 -15.33
C THR A 662 -17.77 -19.18 -14.86
N SER A 663 -18.89 -19.48 -14.18
CA SER A 663 -19.79 -18.47 -13.58
C SER A 663 -19.04 -17.64 -12.53
N LYS A 664 -18.29 -18.31 -11.64
CA LYS A 664 -17.39 -17.69 -10.65
C LYS A 664 -16.42 -16.68 -11.28
N TRP A 665 -15.67 -17.10 -12.30
CA TRP A 665 -14.72 -16.19 -12.99
C TRP A 665 -15.42 -15.06 -13.74
N ASN A 666 -16.55 -15.33 -14.39
CA ASN A 666 -17.29 -14.31 -15.13
C ASN A 666 -17.84 -13.22 -14.20
N LEU A 667 -18.38 -13.60 -13.04
CA LEU A 667 -18.80 -12.66 -11.99
C LEU A 667 -17.62 -11.80 -11.51
N VAL A 668 -16.50 -12.42 -11.13
CA VAL A 668 -15.28 -11.69 -10.71
C VAL A 668 -14.86 -10.65 -11.76
N LYS A 669 -14.75 -11.06 -13.04
CA LYS A 669 -14.33 -10.18 -14.13
C LYS A 669 -15.34 -9.07 -14.41
N SER A 670 -16.65 -9.34 -14.34
CA SER A 670 -17.69 -8.34 -14.65
C SER A 670 -17.81 -7.29 -13.54
N THR A 671 -17.87 -7.71 -12.28
CA THR A 671 -17.94 -6.82 -11.11
C THR A 671 -16.73 -5.88 -11.03
N ILE A 672 -15.50 -6.40 -11.20
CA ILE A 672 -14.29 -5.56 -11.19
C ILE A 672 -14.30 -4.60 -12.40
N LYS A 673 -14.64 -5.08 -13.61
CA LYS A 673 -14.69 -4.23 -14.82
C LYS A 673 -15.72 -3.10 -14.71
N GLY A 674 -16.86 -3.35 -14.05
CA GLY A 674 -17.92 -2.37 -13.83
C GLY A 674 -17.63 -1.33 -12.73
N ALA A 675 -16.47 -1.38 -12.09
CA ALA A 675 -16.14 -0.54 -10.93
C ALA A 675 -14.68 0.00 -10.94
N LEU A 676 -14.04 0.04 -12.11
CA LEU A 676 -12.65 0.49 -12.27
C LEU A 676 -12.45 1.97 -11.92
N GLY A 677 -13.43 2.83 -12.23
CA GLY A 677 -13.44 4.21 -11.76
C GLY A 677 -12.27 5.09 -12.19
N LYS A 678 -11.91 6.01 -11.29
CA LYS A 678 -10.79 6.97 -11.46
C LYS A 678 -9.42 6.33 -11.20
N ASP A 679 -9.11 5.25 -11.92
CA ASP A 679 -7.87 4.48 -11.80
C ASP A 679 -6.65 5.19 -12.40
N HIS A 680 -6.27 6.32 -11.80
CA HIS A 680 -5.16 7.17 -12.25
C HIS A 680 -3.79 6.49 -12.16
N GLN A 681 -3.63 5.47 -11.29
CA GLN A 681 -2.37 4.75 -11.11
C GLN A 681 -2.35 3.36 -11.78
N GLY A 682 -3.50 2.82 -12.19
CA GLY A 682 -3.60 1.54 -12.90
C GLY A 682 -3.81 0.32 -11.99
N TYR A 683 -3.99 0.48 -10.68
CA TYR A 683 -4.14 -0.64 -9.74
C TYR A 683 -5.46 -1.38 -9.94
N ARG A 684 -6.58 -0.67 -10.12
CA ARG A 684 -7.90 -1.32 -10.32
C ARG A 684 -7.93 -2.08 -11.65
N SER A 685 -7.24 -1.56 -12.67
CA SER A 685 -7.05 -2.20 -13.97
C SER A 685 -6.09 -3.40 -13.92
N GLU A 686 -5.01 -3.30 -13.13
CA GLU A 686 -4.10 -4.42 -12.87
C GLU A 686 -4.85 -5.60 -12.23
N LEU A 687 -5.70 -5.34 -11.24
CA LEU A 687 -6.53 -6.37 -10.61
C LEU A 687 -7.36 -7.15 -11.64
N LEU A 688 -8.01 -6.44 -12.58
CA LEU A 688 -8.80 -7.06 -13.65
C LEU A 688 -7.92 -7.93 -14.58
N ASP A 689 -6.69 -7.52 -14.85
CA ASP A 689 -5.72 -8.31 -15.64
C ASP A 689 -5.12 -9.49 -14.85
N LEU A 690 -4.99 -9.39 -13.52
CA LEU A 690 -4.62 -10.51 -12.65
C LEU A 690 -5.75 -11.56 -12.61
N ALA A 691 -7.02 -11.15 -12.55
CA ALA A 691 -8.15 -12.06 -12.64
C ALA A 691 -8.19 -12.82 -13.99
N LYS A 692 -8.02 -12.12 -15.13
CA LYS A 692 -7.90 -12.74 -16.48
C LYS A 692 -6.72 -13.69 -16.63
N ARG A 693 -5.67 -13.53 -15.82
CA ARG A 693 -4.50 -14.43 -15.78
C ARG A 693 -4.80 -15.65 -14.92
N ALA A 694 -5.22 -15.45 -13.68
CA ALA A 694 -5.52 -16.51 -12.72
C ALA A 694 -6.60 -17.50 -13.20
N GLU A 695 -7.57 -17.02 -14.00
CA GLU A 695 -8.54 -17.87 -14.70
C GLU A 695 -7.90 -18.98 -15.53
N LYS A 696 -6.74 -18.69 -16.16
CA LYS A 696 -6.00 -19.60 -17.04
C LYS A 696 -4.99 -20.48 -16.30
N LEU A 697 -4.84 -20.30 -14.99
CA LEU A 697 -3.89 -21.05 -14.17
C LEU A 697 -4.59 -22.24 -13.49
N LYS A 698 -3.85 -23.33 -13.31
CA LYS A 698 -4.31 -24.52 -12.58
C LYS A 698 -4.17 -24.25 -11.06
N PRO A 699 -5.24 -24.41 -10.26
CA PRO A 699 -5.18 -24.37 -8.80
C PRO A 699 -4.24 -25.42 -8.19
#